data_AF-A0A1W2B9V2-F1
#
_entry.id   AF-A0A1W2B9V2-F1
#
_cell.length_a   1.000
_cell.length_b   1.000
_cell.length_c   1.000
_cell.angle_alpha   90.00
_cell.angle_beta   90.00
_cell.angle_gamma   90.00
#
_symmetry.space_group_name_H-M   'P 1'
#
loop_
_entity.id
_entity.type
_entity.pdbx_description
1 polymer ?
#
loop_
_entity_poly.entity_id
_entity_poly.type
_entity_poly.pdbx_seq_one_letter_code
_entity_poly.pdbx_strand_id
1 'polypeptide(L)'
;MTGAESLQQFQELVANANSLFLSDEDFVIINGVAKPTLQKVYAEFLASMGVYNSVAEGLSNTSGTGTNNRFFTVPGTDGVFESRYRNDAGSAVLVGRSATAEVVFDIDERTQDLKTTPMNDIGWGVADPKGNVALGVNSQGQTLLQDLVAKKMGSDDEASTFWDIAFKDKNGNIALGYDKQGRLWSGGQIINGGSAADTWKEFGLGQDDTIVHGVDSYTASYYVVKDKSYLAQLSQLSPYRHLSFGVSGDDLLDAQYRAINGSAATGATLKAMNARYFVIASLTNDGQFRLVDQTYYAENLRRLIDTIRAYGTEPIVATEFPATSIEHALLSRVAEETGCAFIDCTTLNREVGGLQVGPFHQGHPGSRTGGVFWMAMLDYIDRMPRPDRAIKIYRRRQGWPVSTPADLLYKDRVDRAKRWKELTTFHYSFDTASEGKYDELGQLNYNGETPGYTAQADEYLKIASGQAVSFTDYALLEITLPGNATSLEAVEITLGVSGTAQFSVRDYLDVAASMPGKIQGSSPTDPTYLSKWDKPRGAWRNLGNYGAAITIAQAELSRSMTGNTLVVMLTGAFSLNALKIRYKGTERKSDLRNLRPYSPVGANMVTQPLCGTTAQQASWVVTQDSGGQGPVILVPIDQYNAPRKPGTSNPVDGVSVVTSTRMLGQAVTIPADEGRPRRYRITVWARYFPKAFLRPEVYPGLDAAQVIDRGLNPTAAPVTQHTLDIRTLKCEIWTGSSYPTAGGAEFQDFAAMQWRPIKFDYDAVPYITGTTLNFRLSCPDGEIQIGKVLMQEIQKWD
;
A
#
# COMPACT_ATOMS: atom_id res chain seq x y z
N MET A 1 -22.99 30.87 -50.58
CA MET A 1 -23.78 30.10 -49.61
C MET A 1 -23.56 30.73 -48.25
N THR A 2 -24.62 31.20 -47.62
CA THR A 2 -24.56 31.69 -46.23
C THR A 2 -24.41 30.50 -45.28
N GLY A 3 -23.87 30.70 -44.08
CA GLY A 3 -23.70 29.60 -43.09
C GLY A 3 -25.00 28.86 -42.74
N ALA A 4 -26.16 29.52 -42.92
CA ALA A 4 -27.47 28.92 -42.71
C ALA A 4 -27.87 27.91 -43.79
N GLU A 5 -27.57 28.20 -45.07
CA GLU A 5 -27.89 27.30 -46.19
C GLU A 5 -27.06 26.01 -46.13
N SER A 6 -25.78 26.11 -45.76
CA SER A 6 -24.90 24.94 -45.61
C SER A 6 -25.28 24.07 -44.41
N LEU A 7 -25.75 24.67 -43.31
CA LEU A 7 -26.26 23.91 -42.17
C LEU A 7 -27.54 23.15 -42.53
N GLN A 8 -28.45 23.79 -43.28
CA GLN A 8 -29.68 23.14 -43.73
C GLN A 8 -29.40 21.96 -44.67
N GLN A 9 -28.50 22.12 -45.63
CA GLN A 9 -28.10 21.03 -46.53
C GLN A 9 -27.44 19.86 -45.79
N PHE A 10 -26.63 20.15 -44.76
CA PHE A 10 -26.02 19.11 -43.94
C PHE A 10 -27.07 18.35 -43.13
N GLN A 11 -28.05 19.06 -42.55
CA GLN A 11 -29.15 18.43 -41.81
C GLN A 11 -30.04 17.57 -42.72
N GLU A 12 -30.33 18.01 -43.94
CA GLU A 12 -31.06 17.21 -44.94
C GLU A 12 -30.27 15.97 -45.37
N LEU A 13 -28.95 16.07 -45.51
CA LEU A 13 -28.09 14.92 -45.81
C LEU A 13 -28.12 13.88 -44.69
N VAL A 14 -28.01 14.31 -43.43
CA VAL A 14 -28.07 13.41 -42.27
C VAL A 14 -29.45 12.74 -42.16
N ALA A 15 -30.54 13.48 -42.39
CA ALA A 15 -31.89 12.92 -42.36
C ALA A 15 -32.11 11.87 -43.47
N ASN A 16 -31.61 12.13 -44.68
CA ASN A 16 -31.66 11.18 -45.80
C ASN A 16 -30.81 9.93 -45.54
N ALA A 17 -29.62 10.10 -44.94
CA ALA A 17 -28.76 8.98 -44.56
C ALA A 17 -29.42 8.09 -43.50
N ASN A 18 -29.99 8.69 -42.46
CA ASN A 18 -30.71 7.93 -41.43
C ASN A 18 -31.89 7.16 -42.03
N SER A 19 -32.62 7.76 -42.98
CA SER A 19 -33.73 7.09 -43.67
C SER A 19 -33.27 5.91 -44.54
N LEU A 20 -32.07 5.95 -45.13
CA LEU A 20 -31.55 4.83 -45.93
C LEU A 20 -30.98 3.69 -45.09
N PHE A 21 -30.28 4.03 -44.01
CA PHE A 21 -29.47 3.05 -43.27
C PHE A 21 -30.15 2.52 -42.02
N LEU A 22 -31.10 3.26 -41.45
CA LEU A 22 -31.71 2.94 -40.15
C LEU A 22 -33.23 2.76 -40.23
N SER A 23 -33.82 2.87 -41.42
CA SER A 23 -35.26 2.66 -41.62
C SER A 23 -35.60 1.16 -41.66
N ASP A 24 -36.69 0.79 -40.99
CA ASP A 24 -37.23 -0.58 -40.96
C ASP A 24 -38.12 -0.89 -42.20
N GLU A 25 -38.40 0.12 -43.03
CA GLU A 25 -39.10 -0.01 -44.31
C GLU A 25 -38.16 -0.54 -45.41
N ASP A 26 -38.66 -1.30 -46.37
CA ASP A 26 -37.85 -1.84 -47.47
C ASP A 26 -37.39 -0.74 -48.46
N PHE A 27 -38.17 0.33 -48.60
CA PHE A 27 -37.86 1.47 -49.48
C PHE A 27 -38.22 2.79 -48.80
N VAL A 28 -37.41 3.82 -49.07
CA VAL A 28 -37.69 5.20 -48.67
C VAL A 28 -37.69 6.13 -49.87
N ILE A 29 -38.51 7.18 -49.83
CA ILE A 29 -38.56 8.21 -50.87
C ILE A 29 -37.60 9.33 -50.50
N ILE A 30 -36.53 9.49 -51.28
CA ILE A 30 -35.60 10.63 -51.14
C ILE A 30 -35.67 11.45 -52.41
N ASN A 31 -36.01 12.74 -52.26
CA ASN A 31 -36.19 13.68 -53.37
C ASN A 31 -37.12 13.15 -54.47
N GLY A 32 -38.23 12.48 -54.06
CA GLY A 32 -39.23 11.93 -54.98
C GLY A 32 -38.85 10.61 -55.65
N VAL A 33 -37.68 10.03 -55.33
CA VAL A 33 -37.21 8.76 -55.90
C VAL A 33 -37.20 7.68 -54.82
N ALA A 34 -37.84 6.54 -55.09
CA ALA A 34 -37.79 5.37 -54.23
C ALA A 34 -36.37 4.78 -54.23
N LYS A 35 -35.79 4.63 -53.04
CA LYS A 35 -34.46 4.04 -52.82
C LYS A 35 -34.60 2.86 -51.86
N PRO A 36 -33.99 1.70 -52.15
CA PRO A 36 -34.00 0.57 -51.22
C PRO A 36 -33.21 0.92 -49.97
N THR A 37 -33.69 0.50 -48.81
CA THR A 37 -32.99 0.65 -47.54
C THR A 37 -31.93 -0.43 -47.36
N LEU A 38 -31.05 -0.24 -46.37
CA LEU A 38 -30.02 -1.24 -46.05
C LEU A 38 -30.65 -2.59 -45.66
N GLN A 39 -31.80 -2.58 -44.97
CA GLN A 39 -32.55 -3.79 -44.65
C GLN A 39 -32.96 -4.55 -45.92
N LYS A 40 -33.52 -3.86 -46.92
CA LYS A 40 -33.94 -4.49 -48.17
C LYS A 40 -32.78 -5.10 -48.93
N VAL A 41 -31.68 -4.35 -49.04
CA VAL A 41 -30.45 -4.84 -49.67
C VAL A 41 -29.90 -6.06 -48.94
N TYR A 42 -29.92 -6.05 -47.60
CA TYR A 42 -29.40 -7.15 -46.78
C TYR A 42 -30.32 -8.38 -46.81
N ALA A 43 -31.63 -8.20 -46.78
CA ALA A 43 -32.61 -9.28 -46.91
C ALA A 43 -32.53 -9.94 -48.30
N GLU A 44 -32.36 -9.15 -49.37
CA GLU A 44 -32.19 -9.67 -50.73
C GLU A 44 -30.83 -10.38 -50.90
N PHE A 45 -29.78 -9.89 -50.25
CA PHE A 45 -28.50 -10.58 -50.19
C PHE A 45 -28.61 -11.94 -49.49
N LEU A 46 -29.24 -11.98 -48.30
CA LEU A 46 -29.43 -13.22 -47.55
C LEU A 46 -30.34 -14.24 -48.28
N ALA A 47 -31.39 -13.76 -48.95
CA ALA A 47 -32.27 -14.62 -49.76
C ALA A 47 -31.56 -15.23 -50.98
N SER A 48 -30.45 -14.63 -51.43
CA SER A 48 -29.69 -15.08 -52.61
C SER A 48 -28.62 -16.16 -52.34
N MET A 49 -28.48 -16.64 -51.10
CA MET A 49 -27.45 -17.61 -50.69
C MET A 49 -27.96 -19.06 -50.57
N GLY A 50 -28.69 -19.56 -51.56
CA GLY A 50 -29.03 -20.98 -51.65
C GLY A 50 -27.80 -21.85 -51.97
N VAL A 51 -27.52 -22.86 -51.13
CA VAL A 51 -26.45 -23.85 -51.35
C VAL A 51 -27.06 -25.11 -51.97
N TYR A 52 -26.53 -25.55 -53.11
CA TYR A 52 -27.01 -26.73 -53.84
C TYR A 52 -25.85 -27.69 -54.10
N ASN A 53 -26.13 -28.99 -54.26
CA ASN A 53 -25.07 -29.99 -54.34
C ASN A 53 -24.39 -30.04 -55.71
N SER A 54 -24.99 -29.44 -56.74
CA SER A 54 -24.40 -29.35 -58.08
C SER A 54 -24.88 -28.12 -58.85
N VAL A 55 -24.13 -27.73 -59.89
CA VAL A 55 -24.50 -26.61 -60.80
C VAL A 55 -25.85 -26.87 -61.47
N ALA A 56 -26.12 -28.11 -61.85
CA ALA A 56 -27.39 -28.49 -62.49
C ALA A 56 -28.58 -28.33 -61.53
N GLU A 57 -28.41 -28.75 -60.27
CA GLU A 57 -29.43 -28.60 -59.24
C GLU A 57 -29.68 -27.12 -58.91
N GLY A 58 -28.61 -26.33 -58.75
CA GLY A 58 -28.71 -24.88 -58.56
C GLY A 58 -29.45 -24.20 -59.71
N LEU A 59 -29.13 -24.52 -60.97
CA LEU A 59 -29.84 -23.99 -62.15
C LEU A 59 -31.32 -24.41 -62.24
N SER A 60 -31.67 -25.61 -61.77
CA SER A 60 -33.07 -26.08 -61.79
C SER A 60 -33.94 -25.36 -60.75
N ASN A 61 -33.37 -25.06 -59.57
CA ASN A 61 -34.06 -24.41 -58.45
C ASN A 61 -34.00 -22.88 -58.50
N THR A 62 -33.11 -22.31 -59.33
CA THR A 62 -33.02 -20.87 -59.63
C THR A 62 -33.75 -20.51 -60.93
N SER A 63 -34.91 -21.13 -61.19
CA SER A 63 -35.69 -20.90 -62.40
C SER A 63 -36.76 -19.81 -62.21
N GLY A 64 -36.59 -18.69 -62.92
CA GLY A 64 -37.55 -17.59 -62.90
C GLY A 64 -37.04 -16.33 -63.59
N THR A 65 -37.94 -15.49 -64.11
CA THR A 65 -37.62 -14.18 -64.68
C THR A 65 -37.70 -13.11 -63.58
N GLY A 66 -36.54 -12.73 -63.03
CA GLY A 66 -36.40 -11.69 -62.00
C GLY A 66 -35.02 -11.75 -61.32
N THR A 67 -34.59 -10.66 -60.68
CA THR A 67 -33.27 -10.55 -60.03
C THR A 67 -33.12 -11.40 -58.77
N ASN A 68 -34.22 -11.85 -58.18
CA ASN A 68 -34.23 -12.37 -56.80
C ASN A 68 -33.96 -13.87 -56.67
N ASN A 69 -33.42 -14.52 -57.72
CA ASN A 69 -33.12 -15.96 -57.63
C ASN A 69 -32.06 -16.41 -58.62
N ARG A 70 -31.01 -15.61 -58.84
CA ARG A 70 -29.99 -15.89 -59.89
C ARG A 70 -28.61 -16.26 -59.34
N PHE A 71 -28.33 -15.99 -58.07
CA PHE A 71 -27.09 -16.39 -57.43
C PHE A 71 -27.32 -17.67 -56.62
N PHE A 72 -26.35 -18.57 -56.67
CA PHE A 72 -26.38 -19.81 -55.90
C PHE A 72 -24.96 -20.34 -55.70
N THR A 73 -24.77 -21.15 -54.66
CA THR A 73 -23.46 -21.69 -54.30
C THR A 73 -23.44 -23.20 -54.46
N VAL A 74 -22.37 -23.75 -55.04
CA VAL A 74 -22.18 -25.19 -55.26
C VAL A 74 -20.77 -25.65 -54.86
N PRO A 75 -20.57 -26.93 -54.53
CA PRO A 75 -19.22 -27.48 -54.36
C PRO A 75 -18.41 -27.38 -55.66
N GLY A 76 -17.20 -26.82 -55.58
CA GLY A 76 -16.19 -26.83 -56.65
C GLY A 76 -15.28 -28.06 -56.60
N THR A 77 -14.49 -28.26 -57.65
CA THR A 77 -13.65 -29.48 -57.81
C THR A 77 -12.48 -29.59 -56.82
N ASP A 78 -12.13 -28.51 -56.13
CA ASP A 78 -10.90 -28.42 -55.32
C ASP A 78 -11.22 -28.23 -53.83
N GLY A 79 -12.40 -28.67 -53.38
CA GLY A 79 -12.83 -28.51 -51.98
C GLY A 79 -13.06 -27.05 -51.61
N VAL A 80 -13.57 -26.23 -52.54
CA VAL A 80 -13.98 -24.84 -52.31
C VAL A 80 -15.41 -24.66 -52.77
N PHE A 81 -16.21 -23.83 -52.11
CA PHE A 81 -17.54 -23.50 -52.62
C PHE A 81 -17.42 -22.43 -53.70
N GLU A 82 -18.14 -22.63 -54.81
CA GLU A 82 -18.21 -21.71 -55.92
C GLU A 82 -19.55 -20.98 -55.92
N SER A 83 -19.51 -19.66 -55.80
CA SER A 83 -20.68 -18.82 -56.02
C SER A 83 -20.84 -18.59 -57.52
N ARG A 84 -22.00 -18.96 -58.05
CA ARG A 84 -22.33 -18.89 -59.47
C ARG A 84 -23.58 -18.05 -59.69
N TYR A 85 -23.59 -17.35 -60.82
CA TYR A 85 -24.69 -16.54 -61.30
C TYR A 85 -25.29 -17.17 -62.56
N ARG A 86 -26.61 -17.37 -62.59
CA ARG A 86 -27.33 -17.77 -63.80
C ARG A 86 -27.58 -16.54 -64.67
N ASN A 87 -26.99 -16.54 -65.87
CA ASN A 87 -27.22 -15.49 -66.85
C ASN A 87 -28.57 -15.65 -67.59
N ASP A 88 -28.97 -14.64 -68.36
CA ASP A 88 -30.24 -14.62 -69.10
C ASP A 88 -30.36 -15.72 -70.17
N ALA A 89 -29.24 -16.30 -70.60
CA ALA A 89 -29.21 -17.46 -71.51
C ALA A 89 -29.44 -18.80 -70.77
N GLY A 90 -29.60 -18.77 -69.45
CA GLY A 90 -29.86 -19.93 -68.62
C GLY A 90 -28.61 -20.68 -68.15
N SER A 91 -27.42 -20.15 -68.39
CA SER A 91 -26.14 -20.78 -68.07
C SER A 91 -25.52 -20.22 -66.79
N ALA A 92 -24.86 -21.08 -66.00
CA ALA A 92 -24.18 -20.68 -64.77
C ALA A 92 -22.77 -20.14 -65.04
N VAL A 93 -22.50 -18.92 -64.60
CA VAL A 93 -21.20 -18.23 -64.68
C VAL A 93 -20.60 -18.14 -63.28
N LEU A 94 -19.33 -18.53 -63.14
CA LEU A 94 -18.61 -18.39 -61.86
C LEU A 94 -18.37 -16.92 -61.55
N VAL A 95 -18.74 -16.48 -60.35
CA VAL A 95 -18.56 -15.10 -59.88
C VAL A 95 -17.67 -14.99 -58.66
N GLY A 96 -17.46 -16.07 -57.90
CA GLY A 96 -16.52 -16.08 -56.79
C GLY A 96 -16.24 -17.48 -56.26
N ARG A 97 -15.10 -17.65 -55.58
CA ARG A 97 -14.70 -18.87 -54.88
C ARG A 97 -14.43 -18.56 -53.41
N SER A 98 -14.90 -19.41 -52.51
CA SER A 98 -14.67 -19.29 -51.07
C SER A 98 -14.13 -20.61 -50.53
N ALA A 99 -13.09 -20.54 -49.71
CA ALA A 99 -12.47 -21.72 -49.09
C ALA A 99 -13.48 -22.45 -48.20
N THR A 100 -13.50 -23.79 -48.22
CA THR A 100 -14.42 -24.58 -47.41
C THR A 100 -14.10 -24.46 -45.93
N ALA A 101 -15.13 -24.24 -45.13
CA ALA A 101 -15.28 -24.96 -43.89
C ALA A 101 -15.87 -26.33 -44.26
N GLU A 102 -15.10 -27.41 -44.12
CA GLU A 102 -15.63 -28.76 -44.20
C GLU A 102 -16.74 -28.94 -43.16
N VAL A 103 -17.95 -29.33 -43.57
CA VAL A 103 -18.56 -30.65 -43.31
C VAL A 103 -20.01 -30.60 -43.84
N VAL A 104 -20.30 -31.30 -44.94
CA VAL A 104 -21.63 -31.91 -45.17
C VAL A 104 -21.39 -33.21 -45.96
N PHE A 105 -22.01 -34.30 -45.52
CA PHE A 105 -21.94 -35.71 -45.99
C PHE A 105 -21.04 -36.66 -45.19
N ASP A 106 -21.47 -36.99 -43.97
CA ASP A 106 -21.67 -38.40 -43.54
C ASP A 106 -22.32 -38.41 -42.14
N ILE A 107 -23.66 -38.40 -42.10
CA ILE A 107 -24.44 -38.29 -40.85
C ILE A 107 -24.95 -39.65 -40.34
N ASP A 108 -24.88 -40.76 -41.09
CA ASP A 108 -25.64 -41.95 -40.70
C ASP A 108 -24.87 -43.09 -39.98
N GLU A 109 -23.53 -43.10 -39.96
CA GLU A 109 -22.79 -44.21 -39.30
C GLU A 109 -22.17 -43.88 -37.93
N ARG A 110 -22.26 -42.63 -37.45
CA ARG A 110 -21.70 -42.21 -36.13
C ARG A 110 -22.72 -42.11 -35.00
N THR A 111 -23.96 -42.53 -35.22
CA THR A 111 -25.06 -42.42 -34.24
C THR A 111 -24.96 -43.39 -33.06
N GLN A 112 -23.95 -44.27 -32.99
CA GLN A 112 -23.98 -45.33 -31.98
C GLN A 112 -22.96 -45.30 -30.84
N ASP A 113 -21.97 -44.40 -30.77
CA ASP A 113 -21.00 -44.54 -29.66
C ASP A 113 -20.56 -43.30 -28.85
N LEU A 114 -20.72 -42.05 -29.28
CA LEU A 114 -20.20 -40.93 -28.47
C LEU A 114 -20.93 -39.61 -28.75
N LYS A 115 -21.47 -38.95 -27.72
CA LYS A 115 -21.20 -37.54 -27.36
C LYS A 115 -22.20 -36.98 -26.34
N THR A 116 -21.92 -37.26 -25.07
CA THR A 116 -22.31 -36.40 -23.95
C THR A 116 -21.57 -35.05 -24.04
N THR A 117 -22.33 -33.96 -24.14
CA THR A 117 -21.98 -32.53 -23.91
C THR A 117 -20.97 -31.87 -24.87
N PRO A 118 -21.40 -31.05 -25.84
CA PRO A 118 -20.50 -30.17 -26.60
C PRO A 118 -20.27 -28.82 -25.91
N MET A 119 -19.01 -28.48 -25.64
CA MET A 119 -18.53 -27.10 -25.44
C MET A 119 -18.59 -26.37 -26.80
N ASN A 120 -19.70 -25.69 -27.11
CA ASN A 120 -19.93 -25.15 -28.47
C ASN A 120 -19.75 -23.64 -28.62
N ASP A 121 -19.12 -22.95 -27.68
CA ASP A 121 -18.89 -21.50 -27.82
C ASP A 121 -17.45 -21.12 -27.50
N ILE A 122 -16.51 -21.60 -28.31
CA ILE A 122 -15.10 -21.19 -28.28
C ILE A 122 -14.68 -20.88 -29.72
N GLY A 123 -14.59 -19.59 -30.07
CA GLY A 123 -14.17 -19.10 -31.38
C GLY A 123 -12.67 -19.21 -31.61
N TRP A 124 -11.87 -19.23 -30.54
CA TRP A 124 -10.43 -19.51 -30.58
C TRP A 124 -9.99 -20.10 -29.24
N GLY A 125 -9.17 -21.15 -29.23
CA GLY A 125 -8.69 -21.71 -27.97
C GLY A 125 -7.49 -22.64 -28.09
N VAL A 126 -6.78 -22.80 -26.98
CA VAL A 126 -5.69 -23.78 -26.83
C VAL A 126 -6.28 -25.06 -26.29
N ALA A 127 -6.23 -26.13 -27.09
CA ALA A 127 -6.76 -27.43 -26.74
C ALA A 127 -5.65 -28.49 -26.64
N ASP A 128 -5.86 -29.50 -25.79
CA ASP A 128 -5.04 -30.71 -25.82
C ASP A 128 -5.33 -31.54 -27.10
N PRO A 129 -4.54 -32.58 -27.43
CA PRO A 129 -4.77 -33.43 -28.60
C PRO A 129 -6.11 -34.18 -28.59
N LYS A 130 -6.85 -34.15 -27.47
CA LYS A 130 -8.18 -34.74 -27.30
C LYS A 130 -9.29 -33.69 -27.42
N GLY A 131 -8.97 -32.42 -27.66
CA GLY A 131 -9.91 -31.33 -27.88
C GLY A 131 -10.39 -30.62 -26.61
N ASN A 132 -9.78 -30.85 -25.45
CA ASN A 132 -10.13 -30.16 -24.21
C ASN A 132 -9.51 -28.76 -24.19
N VAL A 133 -10.32 -27.71 -24.12
CA VAL A 133 -9.86 -26.32 -24.20
C VAL A 133 -9.43 -25.79 -22.83
N ALA A 134 -8.14 -25.50 -22.68
CA ALA A 134 -7.53 -24.95 -21.45
C ALA A 134 -7.65 -23.41 -21.37
N LEU A 135 -7.72 -22.74 -22.52
CA LEU A 135 -7.98 -21.32 -22.66
C LEU A 135 -8.79 -21.11 -23.93
N GLY A 136 -9.93 -20.45 -23.83
CA GLY A 136 -10.76 -20.13 -25.00
C GLY A 136 -11.25 -18.69 -24.97
N VAL A 137 -11.43 -18.12 -26.14
CA VAL A 137 -12.24 -16.92 -26.37
C VAL A 137 -13.52 -17.40 -27.05
N ASN A 138 -14.67 -17.16 -26.43
CA ASN A 138 -15.94 -17.52 -27.03
C ASN A 138 -16.25 -16.66 -28.26
N SER A 139 -17.29 -17.03 -29.01
CA SER A 139 -17.68 -16.28 -30.21
C SER A 139 -18.12 -14.84 -29.93
N GLN A 140 -18.29 -14.47 -28.65
CA GLN A 140 -18.60 -13.12 -28.18
C GLN A 140 -17.37 -12.33 -27.67
N GLY A 141 -16.15 -12.87 -27.80
CA GLY A 141 -14.93 -12.19 -27.38
C GLY A 141 -14.61 -12.28 -25.88
N GLN A 142 -15.35 -13.12 -25.12
CA GLN A 142 -15.14 -13.30 -23.69
C GLN A 142 -14.12 -14.41 -23.43
N THR A 143 -13.20 -14.17 -22.50
CA THR A 143 -12.19 -15.14 -22.09
C THR A 143 -12.81 -16.17 -21.13
N LEU A 144 -12.77 -17.44 -21.52
CA LEU A 144 -13.20 -18.57 -20.70
C LEU A 144 -11.98 -19.23 -20.04
N LEU A 145 -12.00 -19.28 -18.71
CA LEU A 145 -11.12 -20.07 -17.86
C LEU A 145 -12.01 -21.10 -17.15
N GLN A 146 -11.90 -22.38 -17.50
CA GLN A 146 -12.65 -23.44 -16.82
C GLN A 146 -11.72 -24.34 -16.00
N ASP A 147 -12.11 -24.61 -14.75
CA ASP A 147 -11.48 -25.59 -13.86
C ASP A 147 -11.57 -27.00 -14.49
N LEU A 148 -10.44 -27.53 -14.95
CA LEU A 148 -10.34 -28.89 -15.49
C LEU A 148 -10.62 -29.93 -14.39
N VAL A 149 -11.81 -30.51 -14.42
CA VAL A 149 -12.17 -31.69 -13.59
C VAL A 149 -11.41 -32.92 -14.12
N ALA A 150 -10.66 -33.54 -13.22
CA ALA A 150 -9.74 -34.64 -13.48
C ALA A 150 -10.38 -35.87 -14.17
N LYS A 151 -9.71 -36.36 -15.23
CA LYS A 151 -9.66 -37.80 -15.52
C LYS A 151 -8.26 -38.17 -16.05
N LYS A 152 -7.60 -39.05 -15.28
CA LYS A 152 -6.30 -39.71 -15.57
C LYS A 152 -6.18 -40.13 -17.03
N MET A 153 -5.00 -39.93 -17.64
CA MET A 153 -4.17 -40.89 -18.39
C MET A 153 -2.92 -40.12 -18.83
N GLY A 154 -1.70 -40.54 -18.51
CA GLY A 154 -1.03 -41.69 -19.10
C GLY A 154 0.17 -41.11 -19.84
N SER A 155 1.37 -41.37 -19.31
CA SER A 155 2.63 -40.83 -19.82
C SER A 155 2.91 -41.35 -21.23
N ASP A 156 3.46 -40.49 -22.09
CA ASP A 156 4.77 -40.67 -22.73
C ASP A 156 4.95 -39.60 -23.83
N ASP A 157 5.85 -38.65 -23.60
CA ASP A 157 7.13 -38.55 -24.33
C ASP A 157 7.86 -37.24 -23.95
N GLU A 158 9.18 -37.34 -23.86
CA GLU A 158 10.08 -36.38 -23.23
C GLU A 158 10.23 -35.07 -24.03
N ALA A 159 10.04 -33.92 -23.35
CA ALA A 159 11.04 -32.82 -23.25
C ALA A 159 10.46 -31.51 -22.64
N SER A 160 10.05 -31.56 -21.36
CA SER A 160 10.47 -30.63 -20.29
C SER A 160 9.84 -31.14 -18.98
N THR A 161 10.54 -31.03 -17.85
CA THR A 161 10.09 -31.59 -16.54
C THR A 161 8.82 -30.93 -15.98
N PHE A 162 8.31 -29.87 -16.61
CA PHE A 162 7.24 -29.03 -16.06
C PHE A 162 6.05 -28.84 -17.00
N TRP A 163 6.26 -28.73 -18.32
CA TRP A 163 5.21 -28.36 -19.28
C TRP A 163 4.58 -29.57 -19.96
N ASP A 164 3.27 -29.49 -20.21
CA ASP A 164 2.52 -30.47 -21.00
C ASP A 164 2.40 -29.99 -22.46
N ILE A 165 2.05 -28.71 -22.68
CA ILE A 165 2.13 -28.02 -23.98
C ILE A 165 2.72 -26.62 -23.78
N ALA A 166 3.67 -26.22 -24.63
CA ALA A 166 4.26 -24.88 -24.59
C ALA A 166 4.65 -24.36 -25.99
N PHE A 167 4.19 -23.14 -26.30
CA PHE A 167 4.54 -22.39 -27.49
C PHE A 167 5.80 -21.58 -27.21
N LYS A 168 6.87 -21.86 -27.97
CA LYS A 168 8.20 -21.27 -27.75
C LYS A 168 8.55 -20.29 -28.87
N ASP A 169 9.25 -19.21 -28.53
CA ASP A 169 9.93 -18.41 -29.55
C ASP A 169 11.16 -19.16 -30.11
N LYS A 170 11.82 -18.56 -31.10
CA LYS A 170 13.04 -19.12 -31.73
C LYS A 170 14.23 -19.32 -30.76
N ASN A 171 14.16 -18.76 -29.56
CA ASN A 171 15.17 -18.86 -28.51
C ASN A 171 14.76 -19.86 -27.40
N GLY A 172 13.58 -20.50 -27.51
CA GLY A 172 13.07 -21.45 -26.54
C GLY A 172 12.23 -20.84 -25.41
N ASN A 173 11.95 -19.53 -25.43
CA ASN A 173 11.14 -18.86 -24.41
C ASN A 173 9.67 -19.25 -24.57
N ILE A 174 9.02 -19.66 -23.48
CA ILE A 174 7.57 -19.89 -23.50
C ILE A 174 6.87 -18.54 -23.72
N ALA A 175 5.99 -18.47 -24.70
CA ALA A 175 5.09 -17.34 -24.98
C ALA A 175 3.68 -17.63 -24.42
N LEU A 176 3.29 -18.91 -24.43
CA LEU A 176 2.01 -19.42 -23.94
C LEU A 176 2.16 -20.92 -23.66
N GLY A 177 1.56 -21.46 -22.61
CA GLY A 177 1.59 -22.90 -22.35
C GLY A 177 0.80 -23.28 -21.10
N TYR A 178 0.62 -24.59 -20.87
CA TYR A 178 0.11 -25.09 -19.59
C TYR A 178 0.96 -26.23 -19.06
N ASP A 179 1.12 -26.27 -17.74
CA ASP A 179 1.96 -27.25 -17.07
C ASP A 179 1.24 -28.59 -16.84
N LYS A 180 1.98 -29.60 -16.38
CA LYS A 180 1.42 -30.92 -16.04
C LYS A 180 0.37 -30.88 -14.92
N GLN A 181 0.15 -29.73 -14.28
CA GLN A 181 -0.90 -29.49 -13.29
C GLN A 181 -2.10 -28.71 -13.87
N GLY A 182 -2.12 -28.45 -15.19
CA GLY A 182 -3.20 -27.75 -15.88
C GLY A 182 -3.18 -26.23 -15.69
N ARG A 183 -2.09 -25.64 -15.18
CA ARG A 183 -2.01 -24.19 -14.97
C ARG A 183 -1.59 -23.49 -16.26
N LEU A 184 -2.41 -22.55 -16.71
CA LEU A 184 -2.15 -21.72 -17.88
C LEU A 184 -1.13 -20.61 -17.57
N TRP A 185 -0.18 -20.41 -18.48
CA TRP A 185 0.82 -19.36 -18.45
C TRP A 185 0.75 -18.54 -19.74
N SER A 186 0.59 -17.21 -19.62
CA SER A 186 0.61 -16.27 -20.75
C SER A 186 1.49 -15.06 -20.42
N GLY A 187 2.52 -14.83 -21.23
CA GLY A 187 3.25 -13.56 -21.32
C GLY A 187 3.66 -12.91 -19.99
N GLY A 188 4.71 -13.41 -19.35
CA GLY A 188 5.34 -12.71 -18.22
C GLY A 188 6.58 -13.42 -17.69
N GLN A 189 7.76 -12.95 -18.10
CA GLN A 189 9.12 -13.41 -17.75
C GLN A 189 9.64 -14.72 -18.35
N ILE A 190 10.88 -14.64 -18.82
CA ILE A 190 11.74 -15.72 -19.32
C ILE A 190 11.71 -16.93 -18.36
N ILE A 191 11.14 -18.04 -18.79
CA ILE A 191 11.49 -19.36 -18.26
C ILE A 191 12.38 -19.99 -19.34
N ASN A 192 13.66 -19.63 -19.31
CA ASN A 192 14.66 -20.44 -20.01
C ASN A 192 14.51 -21.87 -19.49
N GLY A 193 14.56 -22.85 -20.39
CA GLY A 193 14.40 -24.28 -20.12
C GLY A 193 15.44 -24.91 -19.17
N GLY A 194 16.14 -24.12 -18.36
CA GLY A 194 16.64 -24.50 -17.05
C GLY A 194 15.84 -23.72 -16.01
N SER A 195 14.89 -24.40 -15.37
CA SER A 195 14.14 -23.98 -14.17
C SER A 195 14.58 -22.63 -13.56
N ALA A 196 13.83 -21.57 -13.87
CA ALA A 196 13.84 -20.34 -13.05
C ALA A 196 13.42 -20.63 -11.59
N ALA A 197 12.77 -21.79 -11.38
CA ALA A 197 12.56 -22.39 -10.06
C ALA A 197 13.83 -22.99 -9.42
N ASP A 198 14.86 -23.40 -10.18
CA ASP A 198 16.11 -23.99 -9.65
C ASP A 198 17.25 -23.02 -9.39
N THR A 199 17.17 -21.80 -9.90
CA THR A 199 18.25 -20.82 -9.71
C THR A 199 18.02 -19.99 -8.45
N TRP A 200 19.00 -20.06 -7.55
CA TRP A 200 19.04 -19.18 -6.39
C TRP A 200 19.20 -17.73 -6.83
N LYS A 201 18.23 -16.89 -6.45
CA LYS A 201 18.30 -15.43 -6.56
C LYS A 201 18.86 -14.85 -5.27
N GLU A 202 19.50 -13.70 -5.34
CA GLU A 202 20.18 -13.08 -4.21
C GLU A 202 19.80 -11.60 -4.06
N PHE A 203 19.73 -11.13 -2.82
CA PHE A 203 19.78 -9.71 -2.48
C PHE A 203 20.43 -9.50 -1.11
N GLY A 204 21.03 -8.33 -0.91
CA GLY A 204 21.58 -7.88 0.36
C GLY A 204 21.19 -6.44 0.68
N LEU A 205 21.85 -5.86 1.69
CA LEU A 205 21.72 -4.44 2.00
C LEU A 205 22.23 -3.59 0.81
N GLY A 206 21.44 -2.60 0.38
CA GLY A 206 21.70 -1.79 -0.82
C GLY A 206 21.09 -2.36 -2.11
N GLN A 207 20.51 -3.55 -2.03
CA GLN A 207 19.67 -4.14 -3.08
C GLN A 207 18.23 -4.35 -2.60
N ASP A 208 17.93 -3.88 -1.38
CA ASP A 208 16.63 -3.87 -0.76
C ASP A 208 15.82 -2.62 -1.17
N ASP A 209 14.49 -2.77 -1.24
CA ASP A 209 13.60 -1.66 -1.56
C ASP A 209 13.61 -0.64 -0.42
N THR A 210 14.08 0.57 -0.74
CA THR A 210 14.26 1.64 0.23
C THR A 210 13.61 2.94 -0.20
N ILE A 211 13.40 3.83 0.77
CA ILE A 211 12.94 5.20 0.56
C ILE A 211 14.06 6.15 0.98
N VAL A 212 14.61 6.90 0.03
CA VAL A 212 15.52 8.02 0.31
C VAL A 212 14.70 9.28 0.53
N HIS A 213 15.14 10.13 1.46
CA HIS A 213 14.54 11.43 1.73
C HIS A 213 15.56 12.53 1.45
N GLY A 214 15.12 13.59 0.76
CA GLY A 214 15.84 14.86 0.59
C GLY A 214 14.91 16.03 0.95
N VAL A 215 15.39 17.27 1.03
CA VAL A 215 16.68 17.75 0.47
C VAL A 215 17.59 18.38 1.53
N ASP A 216 17.02 19.00 2.55
CA ASP A 216 17.69 20.07 3.26
C ASP A 216 18.01 19.76 4.74
N SER A 217 18.13 20.81 5.56
CA SER A 217 18.38 20.74 6.99
C SER A 217 17.26 20.06 7.79
N TYR A 218 16.00 20.08 7.33
CA TYR A 218 14.93 19.32 7.96
C TYR A 218 15.18 17.82 7.83
N THR A 219 15.60 17.38 6.65
CA THR A 219 15.98 15.99 6.37
C THR A 219 17.29 15.57 7.06
N ALA A 220 18.23 16.50 7.22
CA ALA A 220 19.45 16.28 7.99
C ALA A 220 19.18 16.15 9.51
N SER A 221 18.13 16.80 10.03
CA SER A 221 17.57 16.64 11.39
C SER A 221 18.45 17.05 12.59
N TYR A 222 19.11 18.21 12.57
CA TYR A 222 20.06 18.64 13.63
C TYR A 222 19.53 18.70 15.06
N TYR A 223 18.28 19.10 15.28
CA TYR A 223 17.77 19.50 16.61
C TYR A 223 17.09 18.37 17.37
N VAL A 224 17.63 17.15 17.25
CA VAL A 224 17.03 15.94 17.80
C VAL A 224 18.00 15.18 18.70
N VAL A 225 17.43 14.45 19.65
CA VAL A 225 18.12 13.37 20.34
C VAL A 225 18.43 12.27 19.34
N LYS A 226 19.55 11.56 19.52
CA LYS A 226 19.93 10.46 18.63
C LYS A 226 18.78 9.46 18.44
N ASP A 227 18.55 9.07 17.19
CA ASP A 227 17.48 8.17 16.73
C ASP A 227 16.05 8.70 16.99
N LYS A 228 15.90 10.02 17.18
CA LYS A 228 14.59 10.72 17.24
C LYS A 228 14.32 11.62 16.03
N SER A 229 15.16 11.56 15.00
CA SER A 229 14.86 12.18 13.70
C SER A 229 13.56 11.60 13.13
N TYR A 230 12.87 12.37 12.29
CA TYR A 230 11.65 11.90 11.65
C TYR A 230 11.92 10.65 10.79
N LEU A 231 13.12 10.54 10.19
CA LEU A 231 13.57 9.38 9.43
C LEU A 231 13.72 8.13 10.29
N ALA A 232 14.30 8.26 11.48
CA ALA A 232 14.42 7.15 12.41
C ALA A 232 13.03 6.64 12.85
N GLN A 233 12.06 7.55 13.06
CA GLN A 233 10.68 7.17 13.37
C GLN A 233 9.97 6.49 12.20
N LEU A 234 10.13 7.02 10.97
CA LEU A 234 9.63 6.39 9.75
C LEU A 234 10.19 4.99 9.60
N SER A 235 11.52 4.83 9.66
CA SER A 235 12.15 3.51 9.57
C SER A 235 11.58 2.60 10.65
N GLN A 236 11.58 3.01 11.92
CA GLN A 236 11.10 2.16 13.01
C GLN A 236 9.65 1.64 12.85
N LEU A 237 8.77 2.31 12.10
CA LEU A 237 7.34 1.99 11.98
C LEU A 237 6.88 1.55 10.57
N SER A 238 7.69 1.82 9.55
CA SER A 238 7.46 1.47 8.15
C SER A 238 7.96 0.06 7.82
N PRO A 239 7.40 -0.63 6.80
CA PRO A 239 7.99 -1.84 6.24
C PRO A 239 9.25 -1.55 5.38
N TYR A 240 9.47 -0.30 4.97
CA TYR A 240 10.65 0.10 4.21
C TYR A 240 11.82 0.50 5.12
N ARG A 241 13.04 0.41 4.59
CA ARG A 241 14.22 1.08 5.17
C ARG A 241 14.32 2.50 4.62
N HIS A 242 14.67 3.45 5.49
CA HIS A 242 14.73 4.87 5.16
C HIS A 242 16.19 5.37 5.18
N LEU A 243 16.57 6.16 4.18
CA LEU A 243 17.89 6.79 4.09
C LEU A 243 17.76 8.31 3.95
N SER A 244 18.79 9.03 4.41
CA SER A 244 18.88 10.48 4.26
C SER A 244 19.83 10.84 3.12
N PHE A 245 19.37 11.72 2.24
CA PHE A 245 20.18 12.50 1.29
C PHE A 245 20.14 14.00 1.64
N GLY A 246 19.72 14.33 2.86
CA GLY A 246 19.53 15.70 3.35
C GLY A 246 20.84 16.37 3.78
N VAL A 247 21.08 17.59 3.31
CA VAL A 247 22.23 18.42 3.69
C VAL A 247 21.74 19.80 4.11
N SER A 248 22.29 20.34 5.20
CA SER A 248 21.85 21.64 5.71
C SER A 248 22.11 22.76 4.72
N GLY A 249 21.09 23.59 4.48
CA GLY A 249 21.19 24.76 3.60
C GLY A 249 20.93 24.46 2.12
N ASP A 250 20.85 23.19 1.73
CA ASP A 250 20.55 22.82 0.35
C ASP A 250 19.17 23.33 -0.09
N ASP A 251 19.13 23.81 -1.31
CA ASP A 251 17.91 23.97 -2.11
C ASP A 251 17.80 22.87 -3.19
N LEU A 252 16.75 22.93 -4.03
CA LEU A 252 16.51 21.93 -5.08
C LEU A 252 17.68 21.79 -6.07
N LEU A 253 18.39 22.88 -6.38
CA LEU A 253 19.51 22.87 -7.33
C LEU A 253 20.77 22.30 -6.68
N ASP A 254 21.00 22.56 -5.39
CA ASP A 254 22.10 21.95 -4.66
C ASP A 254 21.96 20.42 -4.58
N ALA A 255 20.76 19.93 -4.25
CA ALA A 255 20.47 18.49 -4.29
C ALA A 255 20.68 17.90 -5.69
N GLN A 256 20.20 18.59 -6.73
CA GLN A 256 20.42 18.16 -8.11
C GLN A 256 21.91 18.10 -8.44
N TYR A 257 22.67 19.14 -8.10
CA TYR A 257 24.11 19.22 -8.33
C TYR A 257 24.84 18.08 -7.61
N ARG A 258 24.50 17.80 -6.35
CA ARG A 258 25.07 16.68 -5.58
C ARG A 258 24.73 15.33 -6.18
N ALA A 259 23.50 15.15 -6.66
CA ALA A 259 23.10 13.93 -7.35
C ALA A 259 23.96 13.71 -8.59
N ILE A 260 23.98 14.68 -9.51
CA ILE A 260 24.72 14.62 -10.79
C ILE A 260 26.22 14.39 -10.57
N ASN A 261 26.83 15.09 -9.60
CA ASN A 261 28.26 14.99 -9.34
C ASN A 261 28.64 13.82 -8.41
N GLY A 262 27.67 13.00 -7.98
CA GLY A 262 27.95 11.82 -7.16
C GLY A 262 28.51 12.13 -5.78
N SER A 263 27.96 13.14 -5.09
CA SER A 263 28.35 13.48 -3.72
C SER A 263 27.86 12.44 -2.70
N ALA A 264 28.73 12.04 -1.77
CA ALA A 264 28.44 11.10 -0.69
C ALA A 264 28.33 11.79 0.69
N ALA A 265 27.81 13.03 0.73
CA ALA A 265 27.76 13.86 1.94
C ALA A 265 27.07 13.19 3.15
N THR A 266 26.11 12.28 2.91
CA THR A 266 25.40 11.52 3.95
C THR A 266 25.87 10.07 4.09
N GLY A 267 27.08 9.78 3.59
CA GLY A 267 27.74 8.46 3.68
C GLY A 267 27.63 7.60 2.41
N ALA A 268 26.72 7.92 1.49
CA ALA A 268 26.59 7.25 0.19
C ALA A 268 26.15 8.23 -0.91
N THR A 269 26.51 7.96 -2.16
CA THR A 269 25.98 8.68 -3.31
C THR A 269 24.55 8.25 -3.60
N LEU A 270 23.75 9.08 -4.26
CA LEU A 270 22.37 8.71 -4.65
C LEU A 270 22.34 7.39 -5.45
N LYS A 271 23.30 7.20 -6.36
CA LYS A 271 23.47 5.95 -7.12
C LYS A 271 23.72 4.74 -6.20
N ALA A 272 24.59 4.90 -5.21
CA ALA A 272 24.92 3.82 -4.27
C ALA A 272 23.79 3.51 -3.28
N MET A 273 22.90 4.48 -3.00
CA MET A 273 21.70 4.24 -2.20
C MET A 273 20.69 3.31 -2.92
N ASN A 274 20.66 3.34 -4.26
CA ASN A 274 19.86 2.44 -5.11
C ASN A 274 18.40 2.34 -4.65
N ALA A 275 17.76 3.49 -4.46
CA ALA A 275 16.46 3.57 -3.82
C ALA A 275 15.31 3.24 -4.78
N ARG A 276 14.26 2.63 -4.23
CA ARG A 276 13.00 2.42 -4.97
C ARG A 276 12.20 3.73 -5.06
N TYR A 277 12.16 4.47 -3.96
CA TYR A 277 11.46 5.76 -3.88
C TYR A 277 12.38 6.87 -3.37
N PHE A 278 12.16 8.10 -3.83
CA PHE A 278 12.82 9.30 -3.31
C PHE A 278 11.77 10.35 -2.94
N VAL A 279 11.71 10.73 -1.66
CA VAL A 279 10.84 11.82 -1.19
C VAL A 279 11.59 13.15 -1.32
N ILE A 280 11.05 14.06 -2.12
CA ILE A 280 11.54 15.43 -2.29
C ILE A 280 10.70 16.35 -1.40
N ALA A 281 11.27 16.80 -0.28
CA ALA A 281 10.72 17.87 0.55
C ALA A 281 11.74 19.03 0.59
N SER A 282 11.40 20.13 -0.10
CA SER A 282 12.25 21.33 -0.19
C SER A 282 11.37 22.56 -0.44
N LEU A 283 11.47 23.59 0.41
CA LEU A 283 10.71 24.84 0.31
C LEU A 283 11.43 26.00 1.00
N THR A 284 11.94 25.77 2.22
CA THR A 284 12.43 26.85 3.09
C THR A 284 13.69 27.50 2.51
N ASN A 285 14.66 26.70 2.07
CA ASN A 285 15.89 27.22 1.45
C ASN A 285 15.66 27.69 0.00
N ASP A 286 14.64 27.17 -0.69
CA ASP A 286 14.23 27.63 -2.03
C ASP A 286 13.59 29.03 -2.05
N GLY A 287 13.57 29.74 -0.92
CA GLY A 287 12.98 31.07 -0.78
C GLY A 287 13.49 32.05 -1.84
N GLN A 288 14.77 31.97 -2.22
CA GLN A 288 15.33 32.81 -3.28
C GLN A 288 14.66 32.60 -4.64
N PHE A 289 14.30 31.37 -5.00
CA PHE A 289 13.60 31.07 -6.25
C PHE A 289 12.14 31.50 -6.19
N ARG A 290 11.49 31.22 -5.04
CA ARG A 290 10.08 31.56 -4.82
C ARG A 290 9.81 33.06 -4.80
N LEU A 291 10.78 33.87 -4.32
CA LEU A 291 10.69 35.34 -4.32
C LEU A 291 10.80 35.93 -5.73
N VAL A 292 11.51 35.25 -6.64
CA VAL A 292 11.58 35.65 -8.04
C VAL A 292 10.29 35.27 -8.76
N ASP A 293 9.94 33.98 -8.76
CA ASP A 293 8.73 33.44 -9.36
C ASP A 293 8.48 32.02 -8.85
N GLN A 294 7.24 31.72 -8.46
CA GLN A 294 6.80 30.37 -8.10
C GLN A 294 7.01 29.37 -9.26
N THR A 295 6.91 29.83 -10.51
CA THR A 295 7.20 29.02 -11.70
C THR A 295 8.68 28.63 -11.76
N TYR A 296 9.59 29.52 -11.34
CA TYR A 296 11.04 29.25 -11.33
C TYR A 296 11.37 28.13 -10.33
N TYR A 297 10.78 28.20 -9.14
CA TYR A 297 10.86 27.12 -8.15
C TYR A 297 10.28 25.79 -8.68
N ALA A 298 9.13 25.83 -9.37
CA ALA A 298 8.54 24.64 -9.97
C ALA A 298 9.42 24.00 -11.07
N GLU A 299 10.12 24.80 -11.88
CA GLU A 299 11.07 24.27 -12.87
C GLU A 299 12.27 23.59 -12.20
N ASN A 300 12.77 24.11 -11.09
CA ASN A 300 13.85 23.46 -10.33
C ASN A 300 13.39 22.13 -9.72
N LEU A 301 12.13 22.05 -9.28
CA LEU A 301 11.55 20.79 -8.82
C LEU A 301 11.47 19.75 -9.96
N ARG A 302 10.99 20.15 -11.14
CA ARG A 302 10.92 19.25 -12.32
C ARG A 302 12.31 18.73 -12.71
N ARG A 303 13.33 19.59 -12.68
CA ARG A 303 14.74 19.21 -12.93
C ARG A 303 15.24 18.16 -11.95
N LEU A 304 14.94 18.31 -10.66
CA LEU A 304 15.32 17.31 -9.66
C LEU A 304 14.54 16.01 -9.89
N ILE A 305 13.23 16.06 -10.15
CA ILE A 305 12.40 14.89 -10.51
C ILE A 305 13.02 14.10 -11.66
N ASP A 306 13.39 14.77 -12.76
CA ASP A 306 14.02 14.12 -13.91
C ASP A 306 15.37 13.50 -13.56
N THR A 307 16.15 14.18 -12.70
CA THR A 307 17.43 13.67 -12.21
C THR A 307 17.26 12.40 -11.38
N ILE A 308 16.28 12.38 -10.47
CA ILE A 308 15.96 11.19 -9.66
C ILE A 308 15.52 10.03 -10.56
N ARG A 309 14.67 10.28 -11.55
CA ARG A 309 14.22 9.27 -12.52
C ARG A 309 15.36 8.70 -13.35
N ALA A 310 16.37 9.50 -13.68
CA ALA A 310 17.56 9.04 -14.38
C ALA A 310 18.36 7.98 -13.59
N TYR A 311 18.21 7.93 -12.25
CA TYR A 311 18.77 6.86 -11.40
C TYR A 311 17.88 5.61 -11.31
N GLY A 312 16.72 5.58 -11.95
CA GLY A 312 15.74 4.49 -11.86
C GLY A 312 14.92 4.50 -10.58
N THR A 313 14.90 5.61 -9.86
CA THR A 313 14.15 5.79 -8.60
C THR A 313 12.83 6.53 -8.87
N GLU A 314 11.75 6.13 -8.19
CA GLU A 314 10.45 6.79 -8.32
C GLU A 314 10.34 8.00 -7.37
N PRO A 315 10.23 9.23 -7.89
CA PRO A 315 10.09 10.43 -7.07
C PRO A 315 8.70 10.54 -6.43
N ILE A 316 8.68 11.04 -5.20
CA ILE A 316 7.50 11.42 -4.45
C ILE A 316 7.68 12.87 -4.03
N VAL A 317 6.79 13.75 -4.47
CA VAL A 317 6.81 15.16 -4.06
C VAL A 317 6.14 15.29 -2.70
N ALA A 318 6.76 15.99 -1.77
CA ALA A 318 6.18 16.29 -0.48
C ALA A 318 6.24 17.78 -0.18
N THR A 319 5.21 18.31 0.49
CA THR A 319 5.32 19.66 1.04
C THR A 319 6.23 19.65 2.26
N GLU A 320 7.00 20.72 2.46
CA GLU A 320 7.48 21.02 3.81
C GLU A 320 6.30 21.50 4.68
N PHE A 321 6.40 21.27 5.99
CA PHE A 321 5.36 21.66 6.94
C PHE A 321 4.94 23.15 6.92
N PRO A 322 5.81 24.16 6.63
CA PRO A 322 5.41 25.55 6.66
C PRO A 322 4.77 26.05 5.36
N ALA A 323 4.58 25.19 4.34
CA ALA A 323 4.04 25.62 3.04
C ALA A 323 2.69 26.36 3.14
N THR A 324 2.45 27.25 2.20
CA THR A 324 1.20 27.98 2.00
C THR A 324 0.26 27.19 1.09
N SER A 325 -1.00 27.61 0.97
CA SER A 325 -1.95 27.01 0.04
C SER A 325 -1.50 27.15 -1.43
N ILE A 326 -0.79 28.22 -1.77
CA ILE A 326 -0.26 28.45 -3.13
C ILE A 326 0.85 27.44 -3.42
N GLU A 327 1.81 27.29 -2.51
CA GLU A 327 2.92 26.34 -2.66
C GLU A 327 2.41 24.89 -2.65
N HIS A 328 1.44 24.57 -1.79
CA HIS A 328 0.78 23.26 -1.80
C HIS A 328 0.12 22.98 -3.17
N ALA A 329 -0.67 23.91 -3.71
CA ALA A 329 -1.33 23.74 -4.99
C ALA A 329 -0.33 23.59 -6.14
N LEU A 330 0.76 24.37 -6.12
CA LEU A 330 1.84 24.28 -7.09
C LEU A 330 2.53 22.91 -7.04
N LEU A 331 2.91 22.44 -5.86
CA LEU A 331 3.60 21.16 -5.68
C LEU A 331 2.71 19.96 -6.06
N SER A 332 1.43 19.98 -5.69
CA SER A 332 0.44 18.98 -6.11
C SER A 332 0.32 18.96 -7.63
N ARG A 333 0.20 20.13 -8.26
CA ARG A 333 0.12 20.25 -9.72
C ARG A 333 1.38 19.71 -10.41
N VAL A 334 2.58 20.04 -9.93
CA VAL A 334 3.82 19.52 -10.52
C VAL A 334 3.89 18.00 -10.36
N ALA A 335 3.48 17.45 -9.21
CA ALA A 335 3.40 16.01 -9.01
C ALA A 335 2.44 15.35 -10.02
N GLU A 336 1.25 15.92 -10.21
CA GLU A 336 0.27 15.44 -11.20
C GLU A 336 0.81 15.51 -12.63
N GLU A 337 1.36 16.65 -13.05
CA GLU A 337 1.93 16.88 -14.39
C GLU A 337 3.06 15.90 -14.71
N THR A 338 3.86 15.55 -13.71
CA THR A 338 5.01 14.65 -13.86
C THR A 338 4.65 13.19 -13.58
N GLY A 339 3.43 12.88 -13.11
CA GLY A 339 3.02 11.53 -12.72
C GLY A 339 3.68 11.02 -11.43
N CYS A 340 4.11 11.91 -10.54
CA CYS A 340 4.66 11.57 -9.23
C CYS A 340 3.55 11.42 -8.18
N ALA A 341 3.84 10.66 -7.13
CA ALA A 341 3.04 10.71 -5.91
C ALA A 341 3.21 12.05 -5.16
N PHE A 342 2.19 12.42 -4.37
CA PHE A 342 2.19 13.64 -3.57
C PHE A 342 1.87 13.37 -2.08
N ILE A 343 2.65 13.96 -1.18
CA ILE A 343 2.47 13.89 0.28
C ILE A 343 2.28 15.30 0.85
N ASP A 344 1.16 15.54 1.52
CA ASP A 344 0.89 16.80 2.21
C ASP A 344 1.24 16.72 3.71
N CYS A 345 2.34 17.38 4.09
CA CYS A 345 2.74 17.58 5.49
C CYS A 345 2.19 18.88 6.08
N THR A 346 1.67 19.78 5.23
CA THR A 346 1.25 21.13 5.59
C THR A 346 -0.07 21.12 6.34
N THR A 347 -1.05 20.31 5.93
CA THR A 347 -2.36 20.27 6.59
C THR A 347 -2.25 19.89 8.06
N LEU A 348 -1.43 18.89 8.41
CA LEU A 348 -1.17 18.53 9.80
C LEU A 348 -0.60 19.71 10.58
N ASN A 349 0.39 20.41 10.01
CA ASN A 349 1.00 21.58 10.65
C ASN A 349 0.00 22.72 10.87
N ARG A 350 -0.80 23.05 9.86
CA ARG A 350 -1.83 24.10 9.97
C ARG A 350 -2.86 23.75 11.03
N GLU A 351 -3.22 22.48 11.16
CA GLU A 351 -4.19 22.01 12.16
C GLU A 351 -3.71 22.16 13.60
N VAL A 352 -2.39 22.17 13.82
CA VAL A 352 -1.74 22.30 15.13
C VAL A 352 -1.14 23.69 15.33
N GLY A 353 -1.76 24.73 14.75
CA GLY A 353 -1.36 26.12 14.99
C GLY A 353 -0.17 26.64 14.17
N GLY A 354 0.35 25.83 13.23
CA GLY A 354 1.45 26.21 12.34
C GLY A 354 2.84 26.04 12.93
N LEU A 355 2.97 25.25 14.01
CA LEU A 355 4.20 24.96 14.74
C LEU A 355 4.99 26.23 15.07
N GLN A 356 4.40 27.08 15.91
CA GLN A 356 5.05 28.31 16.36
C GLN A 356 6.30 27.99 17.19
N VAL A 357 7.30 28.87 17.09
CA VAL A 357 8.57 28.79 17.83
C VAL A 357 8.30 28.76 19.34
N GLY A 358 9.08 27.95 20.06
CA GLY A 358 9.02 27.83 21.50
C GLY A 358 10.03 26.79 22.02
N PRO A 359 9.82 26.22 23.21
CA PRO A 359 10.78 25.29 23.81
C PRO A 359 11.10 24.07 22.91
N PHE A 360 10.12 23.61 22.12
CA PHE A 360 10.24 22.35 21.36
C PHE A 360 10.52 22.55 19.85
N HIS A 361 10.73 23.78 19.39
CA HIS A 361 10.95 24.12 17.99
C HIS A 361 11.55 25.53 17.82
N GLN A 362 12.51 25.70 16.90
CA GLN A 362 13.20 26.98 16.65
C GLN A 362 13.20 27.44 15.18
N GLY A 363 12.31 26.89 14.35
CA GLY A 363 12.39 26.98 12.89
C GLY A 363 12.78 25.64 12.26
N HIS A 364 13.40 24.74 13.04
CA HIS A 364 13.58 23.32 12.72
C HIS A 364 12.82 22.44 13.71
N PRO A 365 12.06 21.43 13.27
CA PRO A 365 11.40 20.49 14.18
C PRO A 365 12.42 19.78 15.07
N GLY A 366 12.12 19.71 16.36
CA GLY A 366 12.89 19.00 17.37
C GLY A 366 12.41 17.57 17.60
N SER A 367 12.97 16.89 18.61
CA SER A 367 12.60 15.52 18.99
C SER A 367 11.08 15.32 19.16
N ARG A 368 10.39 16.29 19.76
CA ARG A 368 8.93 16.23 20.01
C ARG A 368 8.10 16.60 18.79
N THR A 369 8.61 17.49 17.95
CA THR A 369 7.82 18.18 16.93
C THR A 369 8.05 17.65 15.52
N GLY A 370 9.04 16.77 15.31
CA GLY A 370 9.31 16.11 14.02
C GLY A 370 8.15 15.31 13.44
N GLY A 371 7.09 15.04 14.23
CA GLY A 371 5.84 14.43 13.75
C GLY A 371 5.13 15.19 12.65
N VAL A 372 5.37 16.50 12.50
CA VAL A 372 4.83 17.28 11.37
C VAL A 372 5.26 16.72 10.00
N PHE A 373 6.37 15.98 9.93
CA PHE A 373 6.79 15.25 8.74
C PHE A 373 6.36 13.79 8.78
N TRP A 374 6.92 13.01 9.72
CA TRP A 374 6.85 11.56 9.62
C TRP A 374 5.44 11.00 9.75
N MET A 375 4.49 11.70 10.37
CA MET A 375 3.12 11.18 10.52
C MET A 375 2.33 11.20 9.22
N ALA A 376 2.42 12.30 8.46
CA ALA A 376 1.79 12.40 7.14
C ALA A 376 2.43 11.41 6.16
N MET A 377 3.77 11.31 6.21
CA MET A 377 4.52 10.36 5.40
C MET A 377 4.18 8.90 5.76
N LEU A 378 4.04 8.55 7.05
CA LEU A 378 3.68 7.20 7.47
C LEU A 378 2.26 6.81 7.04
N ASP A 379 1.29 7.73 7.17
CA ASP A 379 -0.09 7.52 6.69
C ASP A 379 -0.12 7.28 5.17
N TYR A 380 0.76 7.95 4.40
CA TYR A 380 0.94 7.67 2.98
C TYR A 380 1.58 6.30 2.73
N ILE A 381 2.70 6.00 3.38
CA ILE A 381 3.45 4.74 3.21
C ILE A 381 2.61 3.51 3.56
N ASP A 382 1.72 3.60 4.55
CA ASP A 382 0.83 2.50 4.93
C ASP A 382 -0.16 2.10 3.83
N ARG A 383 -0.39 2.99 2.86
CA ARG A 383 -1.25 2.78 1.70
C ARG A 383 -0.47 2.35 0.45
N MET A 384 0.85 2.47 0.46
CA MET A 384 1.71 2.02 -0.63
C MET A 384 1.76 0.49 -0.70
N PRO A 385 2.13 -0.06 -1.88
CA PRO A 385 2.60 -1.43 -1.99
C PRO A 385 3.63 -1.75 -0.91
N ARG A 386 3.62 -2.98 -0.40
CA ARG A 386 4.70 -3.45 0.46
C ARG A 386 5.99 -3.60 -0.36
N PRO A 387 7.18 -3.48 0.25
CA PRO A 387 8.42 -3.76 -0.48
C PRO A 387 8.41 -5.18 -1.07
N ASP A 388 9.02 -5.35 -2.23
CA ASP A 388 9.25 -6.65 -2.88
C ASP A 388 10.31 -7.42 -2.11
N ARG A 389 11.37 -6.69 -1.71
CA ARG A 389 12.50 -7.20 -0.96
C ARG A 389 12.91 -6.16 0.06
N ALA A 390 13.03 -6.53 1.33
CA ALA A 390 13.49 -5.61 2.37
C ALA A 390 14.20 -6.35 3.48
N ILE A 391 15.17 -5.70 4.10
CA ILE A 391 15.87 -6.21 5.27
C ILE A 391 15.83 -5.14 6.35
N LYS A 392 15.26 -5.47 7.50
CA LYS A 392 15.23 -4.60 8.67
C LYS A 392 15.92 -5.27 9.83
N ILE A 393 16.83 -4.55 10.47
CA ILE A 393 17.65 -5.07 11.56
C ILE A 393 17.36 -4.23 12.80
N TYR A 394 17.11 -4.92 13.91
CA TYR A 394 16.84 -4.31 15.19
C TYR A 394 17.75 -4.88 16.26
N ARG A 395 18.08 -4.07 17.25
CA ARG A 395 18.66 -4.47 18.53
C ARG A 395 17.57 -4.52 19.59
N ARG A 396 17.77 -5.27 20.68
CA ARG A 396 16.88 -5.16 21.84
C ARG A 396 16.85 -3.70 22.31
N ARG A 397 15.66 -3.17 22.58
CA ARG A 397 15.50 -1.85 23.18
C ARG A 397 16.02 -1.90 24.61
N GLN A 398 16.98 -1.04 24.92
CA GLN A 398 17.51 -0.92 26.27
C GLN A 398 16.39 -0.60 27.27
N GLY A 399 16.40 -1.30 28.41
CA GLY A 399 15.38 -1.18 29.44
C GLY A 399 14.20 -2.15 29.28
N TRP A 400 14.05 -2.83 28.13
CA TRP A 400 13.04 -3.89 28.01
C TRP A 400 13.46 -5.14 28.80
N PRO A 401 12.65 -5.62 29.76
CA PRO A 401 12.97 -6.80 30.55
C PRO A 401 12.91 -8.07 29.69
N VAL A 402 13.91 -8.93 29.84
CA VAL A 402 13.99 -10.22 29.16
C VAL A 402 14.42 -11.27 30.16
N SER A 403 13.54 -12.20 30.48
CA SER A 403 13.83 -13.40 31.26
C SER A 403 14.01 -14.60 30.33
N THR A 404 13.28 -14.63 29.22
CA THR A 404 13.38 -15.68 28.20
C THR A 404 13.27 -15.08 26.79
N PRO A 405 13.75 -15.79 25.75
CA PRO A 405 13.53 -15.37 24.35
C PRO A 405 12.07 -15.09 24.00
N ALA A 406 11.10 -15.75 24.66
CA ALA A 406 9.68 -15.56 24.41
C ALA A 406 9.21 -14.11 24.71
N ASP A 407 9.88 -13.41 25.63
CA ASP A 407 9.55 -12.01 25.99
C ASP A 407 9.78 -11.03 24.83
N LEU A 408 10.56 -11.45 23.83
CA LEU A 408 10.91 -10.67 22.65
C LEU A 408 9.98 -10.91 21.45
N LEU A 409 9.01 -11.83 21.55
CA LEU A 409 7.93 -11.97 20.58
C LEU A 409 7.02 -10.73 20.61
N TYR A 410 6.44 -10.38 19.46
CA TYR A 410 5.58 -9.21 19.30
C TYR A 410 4.37 -9.50 18.40
N LYS A 411 3.30 -8.73 18.58
CA LYS A 411 2.04 -8.86 17.83
C LYS A 411 2.03 -8.07 16.51
N ASP A 412 2.57 -6.85 16.55
CA ASP A 412 2.52 -5.86 15.48
C ASP A 412 3.74 -4.93 15.55
N ARG A 413 3.80 -3.91 14.67
CA ARG A 413 4.92 -2.96 14.60
C ARG A 413 5.09 -2.07 15.83
N VAL A 414 4.01 -1.72 16.54
CA VAL A 414 4.06 -0.89 17.75
C VAL A 414 4.57 -1.73 18.91
N ASP A 415 4.06 -2.97 19.03
CA ASP A 415 4.53 -3.95 20.00
C ASP A 415 6.00 -4.36 19.74
N ARG A 416 6.40 -4.47 18.47
CA ARG A 416 7.81 -4.62 18.06
C ARG A 416 8.64 -3.46 18.56
N ALA A 417 8.20 -2.22 18.29
CA ALA A 417 8.95 -1.02 18.68
C ALA A 417 9.15 -0.88 20.19
N LYS A 418 8.29 -1.48 21.03
CA LYS A 418 8.47 -1.54 22.50
C LYS A 418 9.67 -2.40 22.91
N ARG A 419 9.91 -3.51 22.18
CA ARG A 419 10.95 -4.51 22.48
C ARG A 419 12.24 -4.30 21.72
N TRP A 420 12.12 -3.76 20.51
CA TRP A 420 13.17 -3.70 19.51
C TRP A 420 13.35 -2.27 19.04
N LYS A 421 14.60 -1.85 18.91
CA LYS A 421 15.01 -0.55 18.36
C LYS A 421 15.73 -0.81 17.04
N GLU A 422 15.32 -0.15 15.98
CA GLU A 422 15.98 -0.30 14.67
C GLU A 422 17.43 0.20 14.73
N LEU A 423 18.26 -0.25 13.79
CA LEU A 423 19.58 0.33 13.60
C LEU A 423 19.51 1.82 13.24
N THR A 424 20.58 2.54 13.54
CA THR A 424 20.71 3.99 13.32
C THR A 424 20.69 4.28 11.82
N THR A 425 19.80 5.18 11.40
CA THR A 425 19.83 5.80 10.06
C THR A 425 20.68 7.06 10.09
N PHE A 426 21.20 7.52 8.95
CA PHE A 426 21.92 8.80 8.94
C PHE A 426 21.02 9.96 9.40
N HIS A 427 21.53 10.76 10.35
CA HIS A 427 20.98 12.05 10.78
C HIS A 427 22.01 12.78 11.64
N TYR A 428 21.86 14.09 11.81
CA TYR A 428 22.55 14.82 12.86
C TYR A 428 21.76 14.69 14.17
N SER A 429 22.44 14.61 15.29
CA SER A 429 21.83 14.70 16.62
C SER A 429 22.61 15.70 17.46
N PHE A 430 22.03 16.13 18.57
CA PHE A 430 22.82 16.75 19.63
C PHE A 430 23.98 15.83 20.04
N ASP A 431 25.13 16.42 20.35
CA ASP A 431 26.22 15.71 20.98
C ASP A 431 25.91 15.38 22.45
N THR A 432 26.75 14.57 23.11
CA THR A 432 26.53 14.14 24.50
C THR A 432 26.41 15.31 25.48
N ALA A 433 27.12 16.43 25.24
CA ALA A 433 27.08 17.59 26.12
C ALA A 433 25.77 18.41 25.95
N SER A 434 25.19 18.37 24.76
CA SER A 434 24.01 19.14 24.38
C SER A 434 22.73 18.32 24.38
N GLU A 435 22.79 16.99 24.48
CA GLU A 435 21.63 16.10 24.38
C GLU A 435 20.49 16.53 25.31
N GLY A 436 20.79 16.97 26.54
CA GLY A 436 19.78 17.44 27.48
C GLY A 436 19.02 18.71 27.08
N LYS A 437 19.41 19.43 26.02
CA LYS A 437 18.80 20.71 25.59
C LYS A 437 17.67 20.55 24.56
N TYR A 438 17.20 19.33 24.28
CA TYR A 438 16.21 19.06 23.20
C TYR A 438 14.84 19.72 23.40
N ASP A 439 14.51 20.17 24.61
CA ASP A 439 13.29 20.92 24.95
C ASP A 439 13.56 22.41 25.24
N GLU A 440 14.72 22.94 24.83
CA GLU A 440 15.10 24.35 25.00
C GLU A 440 15.40 25.05 23.66
N LEU A 441 14.80 24.56 22.57
CA LEU A 441 15.13 24.93 21.19
C LEU A 441 14.96 26.42 20.90
N GLY A 442 13.85 27.03 21.31
CA GLY A 442 13.53 28.43 21.04
C GLY A 442 14.48 29.43 21.70
N GLN A 443 15.37 28.96 22.57
CA GLN A 443 16.35 29.75 23.32
C GLN A 443 17.76 29.14 23.21
N LEU A 444 18.07 28.37 22.16
CA LEU A 444 19.39 27.73 22.03
C LEU A 444 20.57 28.70 21.99
N ASN A 445 20.34 30.00 21.79
CA ASN A 445 21.38 31.04 21.87
C ASN A 445 21.35 31.84 23.19
N TYR A 446 20.53 31.43 24.16
CA TYR A 446 20.47 32.05 25.48
C TYR A 446 21.84 31.86 26.15
N ASN A 447 22.51 32.98 26.41
CA ASN A 447 23.89 33.08 26.93
C ASN A 447 25.04 32.79 25.93
N GLY A 448 24.78 32.74 24.61
CA GLY A 448 25.83 32.57 23.60
C GLY A 448 26.39 31.15 23.46
N GLU A 449 25.71 30.15 24.01
CA GLU A 449 26.10 28.74 23.90
C GLU A 449 25.47 28.08 22.66
N THR A 450 26.19 28.02 21.54
CA THR A 450 25.74 27.21 20.39
C THR A 450 25.80 25.72 20.76
N PRO A 451 24.69 24.95 20.68
CA PRO A 451 24.73 23.52 20.96
C PRO A 451 25.60 22.77 19.93
N GLY A 452 26.31 21.75 20.40
CA GLY A 452 27.11 20.87 19.55
C GLY A 452 26.28 19.77 18.91
N TYR A 453 26.71 19.32 17.73
CA TYR A 453 26.04 18.28 16.95
C TYR A 453 27.02 17.19 16.53
N THR A 454 26.49 15.97 16.36
CA THR A 454 27.23 14.81 15.85
C THR A 454 26.48 14.20 14.68
N ALA A 455 27.19 13.95 13.57
CA ALA A 455 26.66 13.15 12.48
C ALA A 455 26.61 11.68 12.90
N GLN A 456 25.42 11.10 12.90
CA GLN A 456 25.22 9.67 13.17
C GLN A 456 25.35 8.91 11.85
N ALA A 457 26.32 8.01 11.78
CA ALA A 457 26.51 7.18 10.59
C ALA A 457 25.42 6.12 10.46
N ASP A 458 24.94 5.89 9.24
CA ASP A 458 23.98 4.84 8.92
C ASP A 458 24.61 3.46 9.13
N GLU A 459 24.06 2.68 10.05
CA GLU A 459 24.60 1.37 10.41
C GLU A 459 24.30 0.29 9.37
N TYR A 460 23.29 0.46 8.52
CA TYR A 460 23.09 -0.43 7.38
C TYR A 460 24.17 -0.22 6.33
N LEU A 461 24.58 1.03 6.06
CA LEU A 461 25.70 1.31 5.15
C LEU A 461 27.04 0.78 5.69
N LYS A 462 27.23 0.77 7.01
CA LYS A 462 28.38 0.10 7.65
C LYS A 462 28.40 -1.39 7.33
N ILE A 463 27.29 -2.10 7.59
CA ILE A 463 27.21 -3.54 7.30
C ILE A 463 27.34 -3.81 5.80
N ALA A 464 26.73 -3.00 4.94
CA ALA A 464 26.86 -3.15 3.49
C ALA A 464 28.29 -2.97 2.98
N SER A 465 29.11 -2.16 3.68
CA SER A 465 30.52 -1.91 3.34
C SER A 465 31.51 -2.81 4.08
N GLY A 466 31.06 -3.85 4.79
CA GLY A 466 31.94 -4.76 5.51
C GLY A 466 32.36 -4.27 6.90
N GLN A 467 31.84 -3.14 7.38
CA GLN A 467 32.12 -2.62 8.71
C GLN A 467 31.21 -3.25 9.76
N ALA A 468 31.81 -3.60 10.90
CA ALA A 468 31.12 -4.28 11.98
C ALA A 468 30.18 -3.35 12.76
N VAL A 469 28.96 -3.83 13.01
CA VAL A 469 27.98 -3.26 13.93
C VAL A 469 27.75 -4.25 15.07
N SER A 470 27.93 -3.80 16.31
CA SER A 470 27.91 -4.67 17.49
C SER A 470 26.53 -4.81 18.11
N PHE A 471 26.24 -6.02 18.60
CA PHE A 471 25.05 -6.39 19.34
C PHE A 471 25.47 -7.00 20.67
N THR A 472 24.88 -6.51 21.77
CA THR A 472 25.24 -6.96 23.12
C THR A 472 24.63 -8.31 23.46
N ASP A 473 23.40 -8.55 23.02
CA ASP A 473 22.60 -9.69 23.47
C ASP A 473 21.67 -10.27 22.41
N TYR A 474 20.97 -9.41 21.66
CA TYR A 474 19.99 -9.83 20.67
C TYR A 474 19.98 -8.94 19.43
N ALA A 475 19.74 -9.56 18.28
CA ALA A 475 19.28 -8.89 17.09
C ALA A 475 18.01 -9.54 16.53
N LEU A 476 17.14 -8.74 15.93
CA LEU A 476 16.00 -9.19 15.16
C LEU A 476 16.21 -8.80 13.70
N LEU A 477 16.00 -9.74 12.78
CA LEU A 477 16.00 -9.53 11.35
C LEU A 477 14.58 -9.78 10.85
N GLU A 478 13.95 -8.76 10.26
CA GLU A 478 12.74 -8.93 9.46
C GLU A 478 13.11 -8.87 7.98
N ILE A 479 12.92 -9.98 7.29
CA ILE A 479 13.29 -10.17 5.88
C ILE A 479 12.01 -10.27 5.07
N THR A 480 11.74 -9.26 4.23
CA THR A 480 10.66 -9.29 3.25
C THR A 480 11.17 -9.89 1.95
N LEU A 481 10.43 -10.87 1.43
CA LEU A 481 10.77 -11.65 0.24
C LEU A 481 9.77 -11.38 -0.89
N PRO A 482 10.16 -11.60 -2.16
CA PRO A 482 9.28 -11.38 -3.31
C PRO A 482 8.25 -12.52 -3.52
N GLY A 483 8.23 -13.50 -2.62
CA GLY A 483 7.27 -14.62 -2.62
C GLY A 483 6.79 -14.95 -1.21
N ASN A 484 5.87 -15.89 -1.12
CA ASN A 484 5.35 -16.41 0.15
C ASN A 484 5.75 -17.88 0.34
N ALA A 485 5.36 -18.48 1.47
CA ALA A 485 5.72 -19.87 1.79
C ALA A 485 5.28 -20.91 0.75
N THR A 486 4.26 -20.62 -0.07
CA THR A 486 3.78 -21.52 -1.13
C THR A 486 4.46 -21.30 -2.47
N SER A 487 4.99 -20.10 -2.71
CA SER A 487 5.66 -19.75 -3.97
C SER A 487 7.17 -19.93 -3.91
N LEU A 488 7.76 -19.86 -2.71
CA LEU A 488 9.17 -20.08 -2.46
C LEU A 488 9.45 -21.55 -2.11
N GLU A 489 10.60 -22.04 -2.56
CA GLU A 489 11.09 -23.41 -2.31
C GLU A 489 12.16 -23.44 -1.21
N ALA A 490 12.94 -22.37 -1.08
CA ALA A 490 13.93 -22.23 -0.02
C ALA A 490 14.35 -20.79 0.17
N VAL A 491 14.82 -20.47 1.37
CA VAL A 491 15.50 -19.21 1.70
C VAL A 491 16.79 -19.55 2.43
N GLU A 492 17.91 -18.98 1.99
CA GLU A 492 19.22 -19.14 2.62
C GLU A 492 19.68 -17.78 3.16
N ILE A 493 20.14 -17.77 4.41
CA ILE A 493 20.62 -16.58 5.11
C ILE A 493 22.10 -16.76 5.42
N THR A 494 22.92 -15.86 4.88
CA THR A 494 24.36 -15.80 5.14
C THR A 494 24.68 -14.50 5.86
N LEU A 495 25.33 -14.63 7.02
CA LEU A 495 25.76 -13.54 7.89
C LEU A 495 27.29 -13.51 7.97
N GLY A 496 27.86 -12.32 7.92
CA GLY A 496 29.22 -12.06 8.37
C GLY A 496 29.19 -11.72 9.85
N VAL A 497 29.53 -12.70 10.71
CA VAL A 497 29.42 -12.58 12.16
C VAL A 497 30.76 -12.88 12.81
N SER A 498 31.17 -12.02 13.75
CA SER A 498 32.23 -12.32 14.71
C SER A 498 31.63 -12.47 16.11
N GLY A 499 32.08 -13.46 16.87
CA GLY A 499 31.52 -13.82 18.19
C GLY A 499 30.61 -15.05 18.13
N THR A 500 29.76 -15.24 19.14
CA THR A 500 28.88 -16.40 19.25
C THR A 500 27.43 -15.95 19.09
N ALA A 501 26.87 -16.17 17.91
CA ALA A 501 25.46 -15.92 17.63
C ALA A 501 24.70 -17.25 17.50
N GLN A 502 23.64 -17.41 18.28
CA GLN A 502 22.64 -18.46 18.09
C GLN A 502 21.54 -17.97 17.16
N PHE A 503 21.11 -18.83 16.25
CA PHE A 503 20.12 -18.51 15.23
C PHE A 503 18.78 -19.10 15.62
N SER A 504 17.73 -18.27 15.66
CA SER A 504 16.36 -18.73 15.86
C SER A 504 15.45 -18.16 14.78
N VAL A 505 14.45 -18.93 14.37
CA VAL A 505 13.40 -18.48 13.46
C VAL A 505 12.07 -18.47 14.19
N ARG A 506 11.21 -17.50 13.89
CA ARG A 506 9.85 -17.48 14.45
C ARG A 506 9.02 -18.59 13.81
N ASP A 507 8.35 -19.37 14.64
CA ASP A 507 7.54 -20.52 14.26
C ASP A 507 6.07 -20.25 14.61
N TYR A 508 5.27 -19.95 13.59
CA TYR A 508 3.85 -19.61 13.73
C TYR A 508 2.95 -20.83 13.89
N LEU A 509 3.46 -22.03 13.60
CA LEU A 509 2.73 -23.30 13.72
C LEU A 509 3.30 -24.17 14.85
N ASP A 510 3.96 -23.57 15.84
CA ASP A 510 4.40 -24.28 17.04
C ASP A 510 3.18 -24.76 17.85
N VAL A 511 3.11 -26.07 18.10
CA VAL A 511 1.97 -26.70 18.77
C VAL A 511 1.86 -26.28 20.22
N ALA A 512 2.99 -26.14 20.93
CA ALA A 512 3.00 -25.76 22.34
C ALA A 512 2.57 -24.30 22.56
N ALA A 513 2.93 -23.41 21.65
CA ALA A 513 2.51 -22.01 21.64
C ALA A 513 1.13 -21.80 20.99
N SER A 514 0.59 -22.79 20.28
CA SER A 514 -0.74 -22.70 19.67
C SER A 514 -1.84 -22.52 20.71
N MET A 515 -2.97 -21.97 20.24
CA MET A 515 -4.19 -21.88 21.03
C MET A 515 -4.80 -23.27 21.17
N PRO A 516 -5.24 -23.70 22.37
CA PRO A 516 -5.98 -24.94 22.49
C PRO A 516 -7.25 -24.86 21.65
N GLY A 517 -7.56 -25.95 20.94
CA GLY A 517 -8.83 -26.08 20.24
C GLY A 517 -10.01 -26.04 21.22
N LYS A 518 -11.20 -25.72 20.71
CA LYS A 518 -12.44 -25.81 21.49
C LYS A 518 -13.37 -26.85 20.88
N ILE A 519 -14.15 -27.54 21.71
CA ILE A 519 -15.22 -28.40 21.22
C ILE A 519 -16.25 -27.52 20.51
N GLN A 520 -16.79 -28.00 19.39
CA GLN A 520 -17.85 -27.28 18.69
C GLN A 520 -19.02 -27.02 19.66
N GLY A 521 -19.50 -25.77 19.69
CA GLY A 521 -20.56 -25.36 20.61
C GLY A 521 -20.11 -25.03 22.04
N SER A 522 -18.85 -25.23 22.42
CA SER A 522 -18.35 -24.85 23.75
C SER A 522 -17.77 -23.43 23.79
N SER A 523 -17.91 -22.77 24.94
CA SER A 523 -17.17 -21.55 25.27
C SER A 523 -15.73 -21.89 25.61
N PRO A 524 -14.73 -21.14 25.12
CA PRO A 524 -13.34 -21.35 25.49
C PRO A 524 -13.07 -20.78 26.89
N THR A 525 -13.37 -21.58 27.92
CA THR A 525 -13.09 -21.27 29.34
C THR A 525 -11.78 -21.90 29.82
N ASP A 526 -11.04 -22.55 28.92
CA ASP A 526 -9.77 -23.19 29.23
C ASP A 526 -8.74 -22.16 29.75
N PRO A 527 -8.12 -22.37 30.92
CA PRO A 527 -7.12 -21.44 31.47
C PRO A 527 -5.92 -21.19 30.53
N THR A 528 -5.56 -22.16 29.69
CA THR A 528 -4.50 -22.03 28.69
C THR A 528 -4.95 -21.13 27.54
N TYR A 529 -6.21 -21.21 27.10
CA TYR A 529 -6.77 -20.24 26.15
C TYR A 529 -6.71 -18.82 26.74
N LEU A 530 -7.25 -18.66 27.96
CA LEU A 530 -7.36 -17.35 28.61
C LEU A 530 -6.02 -16.68 28.87
N SER A 531 -4.95 -17.45 29.05
CA SER A 531 -3.58 -16.93 29.23
C SER A 531 -2.86 -16.60 27.92
N LYS A 532 -3.34 -17.06 26.76
CA LYS A 532 -2.66 -16.94 25.45
C LYS A 532 -3.38 -16.07 24.41
N TRP A 533 -4.71 -15.94 24.47
CA TRP A 533 -5.51 -15.35 23.38
C TRP A 533 -5.07 -13.92 22.99
N ASP A 534 -4.57 -13.16 23.96
CA ASP A 534 -4.08 -11.80 23.80
C ASP A 534 -2.55 -11.71 23.77
N LYS A 535 -1.81 -12.80 23.53
CA LYS A 535 -0.34 -12.80 23.51
C LYS A 535 0.21 -12.81 22.08
N PRO A 536 1.49 -12.44 21.87
CA PRO A 536 2.17 -12.63 20.60
C PRO A 536 2.05 -14.09 20.11
N ARG A 537 1.87 -14.27 18.80
CA ARG A 537 1.64 -15.60 18.19
C ARG A 537 2.95 -16.30 17.85
N GLY A 538 2.96 -17.63 17.96
CA GLY A 538 4.11 -18.47 17.62
C GLY A 538 5.17 -18.54 18.71
N ALA A 539 6.27 -19.23 18.42
CA ALA A 539 7.41 -19.42 19.31
C ALA A 539 8.74 -19.14 18.59
N TRP A 540 9.84 -19.03 19.33
CA TRP A 540 11.18 -19.08 18.73
C TRP A 540 11.65 -20.51 18.63
N ARG A 541 12.00 -20.94 17.42
CA ARG A 541 12.62 -22.23 17.15
C ARG A 541 14.11 -22.05 16.94
N ASN A 542 14.91 -22.56 17.88
CA ASN A 542 16.37 -22.47 17.85
C ASN A 542 16.94 -23.44 16.80
N LEU A 543 17.78 -22.93 15.90
CA LEU A 543 18.48 -23.67 14.85
C LEU A 543 19.96 -23.92 15.19
N GLY A 544 20.39 -23.55 16.39
CA GLY A 544 21.75 -23.76 16.91
C GLY A 544 22.66 -22.56 16.74
N ASN A 545 23.96 -22.77 16.99
CA ASN A 545 24.99 -21.77 16.76
C ASN A 545 25.15 -21.51 15.26
N TYR A 546 25.21 -20.24 14.86
CA TYR A 546 25.52 -19.86 13.50
C TYR A 546 27.01 -20.15 13.21
N GLY A 547 27.26 -21.10 12.30
CA GLY A 547 28.61 -21.42 11.81
C GLY A 547 28.74 -21.42 10.28
N ALA A 548 27.61 -21.46 9.57
CA ALA A 548 27.52 -21.44 8.12
C ALA A 548 26.14 -20.92 7.69
N ALA A 549 25.94 -20.73 6.38
CA ALA A 549 24.67 -20.30 5.83
C ALA A 549 23.51 -21.19 6.32
N ILE A 550 22.41 -20.56 6.73
CA ILE A 550 21.22 -21.25 7.23
C ILE A 550 20.18 -21.33 6.13
N THR A 551 19.83 -22.55 5.72
CA THR A 551 18.80 -22.81 4.71
C THR A 551 17.49 -23.24 5.35
N ILE A 552 16.43 -22.49 5.06
CA ILE A 552 15.05 -22.80 5.43
C ILE A 552 14.35 -23.36 4.19
N ALA A 553 14.16 -24.67 4.17
CA ALA A 553 13.50 -25.37 3.07
C ALA A 553 11.97 -25.12 3.05
N GLN A 554 11.32 -25.41 1.93
CA GLN A 554 9.90 -25.16 1.70
C GLN A 554 8.98 -25.66 2.82
N ALA A 555 9.22 -26.90 3.29
CA ALA A 555 8.46 -27.50 4.38
C ALA A 555 8.47 -26.61 5.65
N GLU A 556 9.59 -25.96 5.91
CA GLU A 556 9.81 -25.08 7.06
C GLU A 556 9.36 -23.63 6.80
N LEU A 557 9.25 -23.19 5.54
CA LEU A 557 8.76 -21.85 5.21
C LEU A 557 7.29 -21.67 5.63
N SER A 558 6.47 -22.72 5.45
CA SER A 558 5.03 -22.71 5.80
C SER A 558 4.76 -22.34 7.25
N ARG A 559 5.64 -22.75 8.16
CA ARG A 559 5.58 -22.43 9.59
C ARG A 559 6.38 -21.19 9.98
N SER A 560 7.35 -20.77 9.17
CA SER A 560 8.30 -19.70 9.53
C SER A 560 7.96 -18.33 8.94
N MET A 561 7.08 -18.27 7.94
CA MET A 561 6.69 -17.03 7.26
C MET A 561 5.28 -16.59 7.59
N THR A 562 5.08 -15.27 7.67
CA THR A 562 3.74 -14.64 7.66
C THR A 562 3.60 -13.81 6.40
N GLY A 563 2.77 -14.28 5.45
CA GLY A 563 2.71 -13.71 4.12
C GLY A 563 4.06 -13.87 3.43
N ASN A 564 4.74 -12.76 3.17
CA ASN A 564 6.04 -12.70 2.51
C ASN A 564 7.20 -12.30 3.44
N THR A 565 7.00 -12.33 4.76
CA THR A 565 8.02 -11.93 5.73
C THR A 565 8.51 -13.14 6.52
N LEU A 566 9.84 -13.30 6.57
CA LEU A 566 10.56 -14.22 7.43
C LEU A 566 11.17 -13.43 8.61
N VAL A 567 11.00 -13.94 9.83
CA VAL A 567 11.49 -13.27 11.05
C VAL A 567 12.51 -14.15 11.76
N VAL A 568 13.70 -13.60 11.96
CA VAL A 568 14.85 -14.29 12.55
C VAL A 568 15.34 -13.51 13.76
N MET A 569 15.74 -14.23 14.80
CA MET A 569 16.41 -13.67 15.98
C MET A 569 17.80 -14.27 16.12
N LEU A 570 18.79 -13.40 16.33
CA LEU A 570 20.13 -13.77 16.74
C LEU A 570 20.28 -13.51 18.23
N THR A 571 20.90 -14.44 18.96
CA THR A 571 21.14 -14.33 20.41
C THR A 571 22.61 -14.52 20.74
N GLY A 572 23.14 -13.73 21.68
CA GLY A 572 24.54 -13.71 22.09
C GLY A 572 25.21 -12.38 21.79
N ALA A 573 26.45 -12.23 22.26
CA ALA A 573 27.29 -11.07 21.96
C ALA A 573 28.04 -11.33 20.64
N PHE A 574 27.80 -10.47 19.65
CA PHE A 574 28.42 -10.60 18.33
C PHE A 574 28.47 -9.26 17.60
N SER A 575 29.23 -9.21 16.50
CA SER A 575 29.17 -8.11 15.54
C SER A 575 28.75 -8.63 14.17
N LEU A 576 27.90 -7.87 13.48
CA LEU A 576 27.46 -8.14 12.11
C LEU A 576 28.20 -7.21 11.15
N ASN A 577 28.83 -7.75 10.11
CA ASN A 577 29.53 -6.97 9.09
C ASN A 577 29.17 -7.34 7.65
N ALA A 578 28.31 -8.33 7.45
CA ALA A 578 27.72 -8.65 6.16
C ALA A 578 26.39 -9.38 6.35
N LEU A 579 25.47 -9.22 5.40
CA LEU A 579 24.19 -9.92 5.39
C LEU A 579 23.75 -10.13 3.95
N LYS A 580 23.42 -11.38 3.62
CA LYS A 580 23.08 -11.82 2.27
C LYS A 580 21.94 -12.82 2.34
N ILE A 581 20.90 -12.57 1.55
CA ILE A 581 19.72 -13.41 1.46
C ILE A 581 19.67 -14.03 0.08
N ARG A 582 19.57 -15.35 0.02
CA ARG A 582 19.27 -16.07 -1.22
C ARG A 582 17.91 -16.73 -1.12
N TYR A 583 17.19 -16.82 -2.21
CA TYR A 583 15.90 -17.51 -2.27
C TYR A 583 15.74 -18.27 -3.58
N LYS A 584 14.91 -19.30 -3.53
CA LYS A 584 14.59 -20.21 -4.63
C LYS A 584 13.07 -20.26 -4.79
N GLY A 585 12.56 -20.33 -6.02
CA GLY A 585 11.14 -20.41 -6.33
C GLY A 585 10.58 -19.18 -7.06
N THR A 586 9.26 -19.08 -7.13
CA THR A 586 8.55 -18.07 -7.91
C THR A 586 8.28 -16.80 -7.09
N GLU A 587 8.60 -15.66 -7.67
CA GLU A 587 8.24 -14.33 -7.16
C GLU A 587 6.74 -14.11 -7.35
N ARG A 588 5.96 -14.40 -6.31
CA ARG A 588 4.50 -14.23 -6.31
C ARG A 588 4.05 -13.80 -4.93
N LYS A 589 3.73 -12.52 -4.78
CA LYS A 589 3.13 -11.96 -3.56
C LYS A 589 1.78 -11.33 -3.85
N SER A 590 0.89 -11.35 -2.86
CA SER A 590 -0.36 -10.60 -2.91
C SER A 590 -0.07 -9.12 -2.60
N ASP A 591 -0.32 -8.23 -3.55
CA ASP A 591 -0.15 -6.77 -3.35
C ASP A 591 -1.50 -6.07 -3.10
N LEU A 592 -2.28 -6.60 -2.17
CA LEU A 592 -3.64 -6.11 -1.86
C LEU A 592 -3.68 -4.73 -1.18
N ARG A 593 -2.55 -3.99 -1.13
CA ARG A 593 -2.48 -2.67 -0.50
C ARG A 593 -2.31 -1.60 -1.56
N ASN A 594 -3.42 -1.28 -2.20
CA ASN A 594 -3.64 0.05 -2.74
C ASN A 594 -5.01 0.52 -2.25
N LEU A 595 -5.06 0.96 -1.00
CA LEU A 595 -6.30 1.45 -0.39
C LEU A 595 -6.42 2.95 -0.71
N ARG A 596 -7.34 3.28 -1.61
CA ARG A 596 -7.76 4.68 -1.78
C ARG A 596 -8.21 5.26 -0.43
N PRO A 597 -7.79 6.49 -0.10
CA PRO A 597 -8.20 7.11 1.15
C PRO A 597 -9.72 7.33 1.15
N TYR A 598 -10.33 7.13 2.32
CA TYR A 598 -11.69 7.58 2.59
C TYR A 598 -11.66 9.01 3.10
N SER A 599 -12.60 9.82 2.65
CA SER A 599 -12.74 11.21 3.08
C SER A 599 -14.04 11.43 3.86
N PRO A 600 -14.03 12.34 4.84
CA PRO A 600 -15.23 12.72 5.57
C PRO A 600 -16.28 13.33 4.65
N VAL A 601 -17.53 12.90 4.85
CA VAL A 601 -18.74 13.48 4.25
C VAL A 601 -19.73 13.85 5.37
N GLY A 602 -20.44 14.96 5.18
CA GLY A 602 -21.43 15.42 6.15
C GLY A 602 -20.87 16.06 7.42
N ALA A 603 -21.78 16.38 8.34
CA ALA A 603 -21.49 17.10 9.58
C ALA A 603 -20.88 16.19 10.67
N ASN A 604 -20.19 16.81 11.63
CA ASN A 604 -19.73 16.11 12.83
C ASN A 604 -20.90 15.62 13.68
N MET A 605 -20.85 14.36 14.09
CA MET A 605 -21.90 13.65 14.84
C MET A 605 -21.66 13.67 16.35
N VAL A 606 -20.45 14.02 16.79
CA VAL A 606 -20.11 14.19 18.21
C VAL A 606 -20.73 15.50 18.70
N THR A 607 -21.65 15.44 19.67
CA THR A 607 -22.37 16.60 20.20
C THR A 607 -21.44 17.63 20.84
N GLN A 608 -20.46 17.15 21.62
CA GLN A 608 -19.42 17.98 22.22
C GLN A 608 -18.04 17.47 21.75
N PRO A 609 -17.43 18.08 20.72
CA PRO A 609 -16.16 17.61 20.17
C PRO A 609 -14.93 17.95 21.03
N LEU A 610 -15.05 18.88 21.98
CA LEU A 610 -13.95 19.32 22.86
C LEU A 610 -14.06 18.67 24.24
N CYS A 611 -12.94 18.47 24.94
CA CYS A 611 -12.90 17.83 26.25
C CYS A 611 -11.90 18.49 27.24
N GLY A 612 -11.47 19.71 26.94
CA GLY A 612 -10.36 20.40 27.60
C GLY A 612 -10.74 21.33 28.76
N THR A 613 -12.01 21.45 29.13
CA THR A 613 -12.49 22.25 30.26
C THR A 613 -13.56 21.49 31.04
N THR A 614 -13.82 21.87 32.29
CA THR A 614 -14.86 21.23 33.11
C THR A 614 -16.23 21.30 32.43
N ALA A 615 -16.56 22.44 31.81
CA ALA A 615 -17.81 22.63 31.07
C ALA A 615 -17.87 21.74 29.82
N GLN A 616 -16.75 21.56 29.11
CA GLN A 616 -16.68 20.66 27.97
C GLN A 616 -16.83 19.20 28.41
N GLN A 617 -16.08 18.77 29.43
CA GLN A 617 -16.09 17.40 29.94
C GLN A 617 -17.43 17.00 30.58
N ALA A 618 -18.24 17.95 31.07
CA ALA A 618 -19.58 17.69 31.60
C ALA A 618 -20.54 17.07 30.57
N SER A 619 -20.28 17.22 29.26
CA SER A 619 -21.04 16.57 28.18
C SER A 619 -20.47 15.21 27.75
N TRP A 620 -19.46 14.72 28.46
CA TRP A 620 -18.83 13.42 28.21
C TRP A 620 -19.21 12.41 29.29
N VAL A 621 -19.26 11.14 28.90
CA VAL A 621 -19.32 10.03 29.84
C VAL A 621 -17.91 9.81 30.41
N VAL A 622 -17.71 10.22 31.65
CA VAL A 622 -16.42 10.07 32.35
C VAL A 622 -16.40 8.75 33.12
N THR A 623 -15.38 7.92 32.86
CA THR A 623 -15.07 6.77 33.73
C THR A 623 -14.00 7.19 34.73
N GLN A 624 -14.30 6.99 36.01
CA GLN A 624 -13.40 7.29 37.12
C GLN A 624 -12.60 6.05 37.52
N ASP A 625 -11.41 6.27 38.07
CA ASP A 625 -10.63 5.22 38.72
C ASP A 625 -11.24 4.81 40.07
N SER A 626 -10.62 3.84 40.74
CA SER A 626 -11.06 3.35 42.06
C SER A 626 -11.01 4.40 43.17
N GLY A 627 -10.34 5.53 42.96
CA GLY A 627 -10.30 6.69 43.86
C GLY A 627 -11.34 7.74 43.54
N GLY A 628 -12.26 7.48 42.59
CA GLY A 628 -13.27 8.43 42.15
C GLY A 628 -12.73 9.56 41.29
N GLN A 629 -11.51 9.45 40.76
CA GLN A 629 -10.89 10.49 39.93
C GLN A 629 -11.10 10.19 38.44
N GLY A 630 -11.59 11.19 37.70
CA GLY A 630 -11.74 11.13 36.24
C GLY A 630 -10.47 11.57 35.48
N PRO A 631 -10.54 11.64 34.14
CA PRO A 631 -9.49 12.21 33.30
C PRO A 631 -9.12 13.62 33.75
N VAL A 632 -7.82 13.88 33.90
CA VAL A 632 -7.31 15.18 34.37
C VAL A 632 -7.46 16.20 33.25
N ILE A 633 -8.01 17.37 33.56
CA ILE A 633 -8.06 18.51 32.64
C ILE A 633 -6.82 19.38 32.89
N LEU A 634 -6.10 19.75 31.83
CA LEU A 634 -5.01 20.73 31.91
C LEU A 634 -4.91 21.58 30.64
N VAL A 635 -4.26 22.74 30.75
CA VAL A 635 -3.85 23.56 29.60
C VAL A 635 -2.48 23.07 29.13
N PRO A 636 -2.32 22.59 27.89
CA PRO A 636 -1.04 22.13 27.39
C PRO A 636 0.05 23.20 27.51
N ILE A 637 1.26 22.81 27.93
CA ILE A 637 2.42 23.71 28.04
C ILE A 637 2.74 24.46 26.74
N ASP A 638 2.36 23.91 25.59
CA ASP A 638 2.46 24.47 24.24
C ASP A 638 1.07 24.64 23.60
N GLN A 639 0.09 25.17 24.35
CA GLN A 639 -1.30 25.32 23.88
C GLN A 639 -1.43 25.97 22.49
N TYR A 640 -0.57 26.92 22.16
CA TYR A 640 -0.53 27.58 20.85
C TYR A 640 -0.25 26.61 19.69
N ASN A 641 0.34 25.44 19.96
CA ASN A 641 0.56 24.34 19.04
C ASN A 641 -0.38 23.14 19.28
N ALA A 642 -1.47 23.34 20.03
CA ALA A 642 -2.52 22.33 20.18
C ALA A 642 -3.46 22.30 18.96
N PRO A 643 -4.24 21.21 18.76
CA PRO A 643 -5.19 21.12 17.66
C PRO A 643 -6.18 22.29 17.68
N ARG A 644 -6.63 22.74 16.52
CA ARG A 644 -7.62 23.81 16.43
C ARG A 644 -9.00 23.37 16.85
N LYS A 645 -9.80 24.28 17.43
CA LYS A 645 -11.22 24.02 17.69
C LYS A 645 -11.95 23.85 16.34
N PRO A 646 -12.94 22.96 16.24
CA PRO A 646 -13.70 22.76 15.01
C PRO A 646 -14.23 24.09 14.45
N GLY A 647 -13.97 24.34 13.16
CA GLY A 647 -14.45 25.53 12.45
C GLY A 647 -13.74 26.85 12.80
N THR A 648 -12.63 26.83 13.55
CA THR A 648 -11.88 28.05 13.92
C THR A 648 -10.38 27.91 13.70
N SER A 649 -9.65 29.03 13.75
CA SER A 649 -8.18 29.06 13.76
C SER A 649 -7.57 28.97 15.17
N ASN A 650 -8.39 28.98 16.22
CA ASN A 650 -7.94 29.02 17.61
C ASN A 650 -7.60 27.61 18.11
N PRO A 651 -6.54 27.43 18.90
CA PRO A 651 -6.24 26.15 19.56
C PRO A 651 -7.32 25.77 20.57
N VAL A 652 -7.40 24.49 20.93
CA VAL A 652 -8.25 24.03 22.05
C VAL A 652 -7.88 24.71 23.37
N ASP A 653 -8.88 24.94 24.23
CA ASP A 653 -8.69 25.64 25.52
C ASP A 653 -7.90 24.81 26.53
N GLY A 654 -7.93 23.49 26.37
CA GLY A 654 -7.22 22.53 27.21
C GLY A 654 -7.35 21.13 26.64
N VAL A 655 -6.91 20.15 27.40
CA VAL A 655 -6.93 18.73 27.03
C VAL A 655 -7.41 17.89 28.20
N SER A 656 -7.95 16.71 27.90
CA SER A 656 -8.17 15.65 28.89
C SER A 656 -7.05 14.62 28.82
N VAL A 657 -6.46 14.28 29.97
CA VAL A 657 -5.47 13.22 30.13
C VAL A 657 -6.18 11.92 30.48
N VAL A 658 -6.17 10.96 29.55
CA VAL A 658 -6.81 9.64 29.73
C VAL A 658 -5.78 8.57 30.03
N THR A 659 -6.18 7.57 30.82
CA THR A 659 -5.36 6.41 31.21
C THR A 659 -6.12 5.11 30.95
N SER A 660 -5.64 3.99 31.49
CA SER A 660 -6.32 2.69 31.45
C SER A 660 -7.54 2.63 32.37
N THR A 661 -7.70 3.57 33.31
CA THR A 661 -8.78 3.61 34.30
C THR A 661 -9.57 4.91 34.29
N ARG A 662 -9.00 5.98 33.72
CA ARG A 662 -9.63 7.30 33.58
C ARG A 662 -9.96 7.52 32.11
N MET A 663 -11.22 7.36 31.74
CA MET A 663 -11.64 7.25 30.34
C MET A 663 -12.69 8.32 29.95
N LEU A 664 -12.79 8.59 28.66
CA LEU A 664 -13.80 9.47 28.07
C LEU A 664 -14.65 8.73 27.05
N GLY A 665 -15.96 8.93 27.06
CA GLY A 665 -16.86 8.40 26.04
C GLY A 665 -18.00 9.34 25.68
N GLN A 666 -18.65 9.07 24.55
CA GLN A 666 -19.86 9.76 24.13
C GLN A 666 -20.75 8.81 23.33
N ALA A 667 -22.06 9.06 23.37
CA ALA A 667 -23.03 8.43 22.50
C ALA A 667 -23.29 9.33 21.28
N VAL A 668 -23.40 8.73 20.09
CA VAL A 668 -23.77 9.41 18.85
C VAL A 668 -25.02 8.78 18.26
N THR A 669 -25.82 9.59 17.59
CA THR A 669 -27.00 9.12 16.86
C THR A 669 -26.57 8.75 15.43
N ILE A 670 -26.82 7.51 15.03
CA ILE A 670 -26.59 7.03 13.67
C ILE A 670 -27.87 7.26 12.85
N PRO A 671 -27.81 7.97 11.72
CA PRO A 671 -28.96 8.12 10.82
C PRO A 671 -29.47 6.77 10.31
N ALA A 672 -30.76 6.70 9.96
CA ALA A 672 -31.32 5.54 9.31
C ALA A 672 -30.54 5.24 8.01
N ASP A 673 -30.13 3.99 7.85
CA ASP A 673 -29.24 3.54 6.78
C ASP A 673 -29.95 3.31 5.42
N GLU A 674 -31.29 3.26 5.43
CA GLU A 674 -32.14 2.91 4.26
C GLU A 674 -31.68 1.64 3.54
N GLY A 675 -31.12 0.67 4.28
CA GLY A 675 -30.64 -0.59 3.73
C GLY A 675 -29.25 -0.55 3.09
N ARG A 676 -28.50 0.54 3.24
CA ARG A 676 -27.16 0.69 2.62
C ARG A 676 -26.06 0.68 3.68
N PRO A 677 -24.96 -0.08 3.49
CA PRO A 677 -23.84 -0.02 4.41
C PRO A 677 -23.25 1.40 4.41
N ARG A 678 -23.15 1.99 5.60
CA ARG A 678 -22.53 3.30 5.79
C ARG A 678 -21.25 3.13 6.61
N ARG A 679 -20.21 3.85 6.22
CA ARG A 679 -18.94 3.84 6.95
C ARG A 679 -18.78 5.15 7.71
N TYR A 680 -18.40 5.04 8.97
CA TYR A 680 -18.13 6.17 9.85
C TYR A 680 -16.68 6.15 10.32
N ARG A 681 -16.13 7.32 10.62
CA ARG A 681 -14.79 7.47 11.17
C ARG A 681 -14.83 8.29 12.44
N ILE A 682 -14.31 7.73 13.53
CA ILE A 682 -13.98 8.47 14.74
C ILE A 682 -12.53 8.97 14.57
N THR A 683 -12.34 10.29 14.57
CA THR A 683 -11.02 10.93 14.53
C THR A 683 -10.71 11.55 15.88
N VAL A 684 -9.73 11.01 16.58
CA VAL A 684 -9.26 11.48 17.88
C VAL A 684 -7.94 12.23 17.69
N TRP A 685 -7.89 13.50 18.10
CA TRP A 685 -6.65 14.26 18.15
C TRP A 685 -5.97 14.03 19.49
N ALA A 686 -4.89 13.24 19.45
CA ALA A 686 -4.19 12.83 20.65
C ALA A 686 -2.67 12.92 20.50
N ARG A 687 -1.98 12.99 21.64
CA ARG A 687 -0.53 12.86 21.75
C ARG A 687 -0.12 12.22 23.07
N TYR A 688 1.04 11.56 23.08
CA TYR A 688 1.76 11.20 24.30
C TYR A 688 2.79 12.29 24.60
N PHE A 689 2.62 13.06 25.66
CA PHE A 689 3.50 14.19 25.95
C PHE A 689 4.08 14.08 27.37
N PRO A 690 5.24 13.45 27.55
CA PRO A 690 5.90 13.45 28.86
C PRO A 690 6.27 14.89 29.24
N LYS A 691 6.51 15.14 30.54
CA LYS A 691 6.91 16.46 31.05
C LYS A 691 8.08 17.04 30.24
N ALA A 692 8.08 18.36 30.05
CA ALA A 692 9.13 19.08 29.35
C ALA A 692 10.42 19.03 30.16
N PHE A 693 11.56 18.76 29.52
CA PHE A 693 12.86 18.66 30.19
C PHE A 693 13.70 19.89 29.90
N LEU A 694 13.48 20.95 30.67
CA LEU A 694 14.06 22.26 30.43
C LEU A 694 14.36 22.99 31.74
N ARG A 695 15.07 24.10 31.65
CA ARG A 695 15.29 25.07 32.72
C ARG A 695 14.11 26.06 32.81
N PRO A 696 13.31 26.04 33.89
CA PRO A 696 12.16 26.94 34.04
C PRO A 696 12.55 28.43 33.99
N GLU A 697 13.76 28.79 34.42
CA GLU A 697 14.26 30.15 34.39
C GLU A 697 14.47 30.70 32.96
N VAL A 698 14.65 29.82 31.96
CA VAL A 698 14.77 30.20 30.54
C VAL A 698 13.39 30.45 29.91
N TYR A 699 12.35 29.85 30.48
CA TYR A 699 10.97 29.96 29.99
C TYR A 699 10.02 30.34 31.14
N PRO A 700 10.08 31.61 31.62
CA PRO A 700 9.23 32.05 32.72
C PRO A 700 7.74 31.97 32.34
N GLY A 701 6.92 31.49 33.28
CA GLY A 701 5.46 31.41 33.10
C GLY A 701 4.95 30.06 32.56
N LEU A 702 5.83 29.09 32.29
CA LEU A 702 5.41 27.72 32.03
C LEU A 702 4.85 27.07 33.31
N ASP A 703 3.86 26.20 33.14
CA ASP A 703 3.29 25.43 34.23
C ASP A 703 4.32 24.43 34.79
N ALA A 704 4.76 24.68 36.03
CA ALA A 704 5.75 23.87 36.72
C ALA A 704 5.32 22.40 36.88
N ALA A 705 4.00 22.10 36.90
CA ALA A 705 3.54 20.72 36.98
C ALA A 705 3.89 19.91 35.73
N GLN A 706 4.07 20.58 34.59
CA GLN A 706 4.38 20.00 33.28
C GLN A 706 5.88 20.01 32.96
N VAL A 707 6.75 20.44 33.89
CA VAL A 707 8.20 20.58 33.69
C VAL A 707 8.97 19.65 34.63
N ILE A 708 10.06 19.07 34.12
CA ILE A 708 11.16 18.52 34.89
C ILE A 708 12.30 19.53 34.78
N ASP A 709 12.65 20.16 35.91
CA ASP A 709 13.76 21.11 35.96
C ASP A 709 15.08 20.36 35.71
N ARG A 710 15.65 20.60 34.52
CA ARG A 710 16.92 20.01 34.09
C ARG A 710 18.12 20.52 34.90
N GLY A 711 18.08 21.77 35.37
CA GLY A 711 19.13 22.32 36.22
C GLY A 711 19.25 21.61 37.55
N LEU A 712 18.10 21.17 38.09
CA LEU A 712 18.03 20.41 39.34
C LEU A 712 18.14 18.89 39.14
N ASN A 713 17.63 18.34 38.03
CA ASN A 713 17.55 16.90 37.78
C ASN A 713 18.12 16.53 36.40
N PRO A 714 19.43 16.71 36.14
CA PRO A 714 20.02 16.59 34.80
C PRO A 714 19.98 15.17 34.20
N THR A 715 19.71 14.14 35.00
CA THR A 715 19.61 12.74 34.55
C THR A 715 18.17 12.26 34.36
N ALA A 716 17.17 13.10 34.64
CA ALA A 716 15.76 12.72 34.62
C ALA A 716 15.08 12.95 33.25
N ALA A 717 15.85 12.98 32.16
CA ALA A 717 15.34 13.20 30.82
C ALA A 717 14.31 12.11 30.43
N PRO A 718 13.05 12.48 30.15
CA PRO A 718 12.01 11.51 29.80
C PRO A 718 12.10 11.00 28.35
N VAL A 719 12.83 11.71 27.48
CA VAL A 719 13.13 11.32 26.11
C VAL A 719 14.63 11.10 25.99
N THR A 720 15.01 9.89 25.56
CA THR A 720 16.42 9.52 25.31
C THR A 720 16.48 8.71 24.02
N GLN A 721 17.67 8.47 23.47
CA GLN A 721 17.83 7.61 22.30
C GLN A 721 17.22 6.20 22.48
N HIS A 722 16.97 5.74 23.71
CA HIS A 722 16.45 4.40 23.99
C HIS A 722 14.95 4.35 24.26
N THR A 723 14.30 5.47 24.59
CA THR A 723 12.86 5.50 24.90
C THR A 723 12.01 5.17 23.68
N LEU A 724 10.81 4.65 23.92
CA LEU A 724 9.74 4.62 22.93
C LEU A 724 8.75 5.75 23.24
N ASP A 725 8.68 6.73 22.36
CA ASP A 725 7.89 7.95 22.59
C ASP A 725 6.53 7.90 21.88
N ILE A 726 5.90 6.72 21.94
CA ILE A 726 4.52 6.49 21.55
C ILE A 726 3.75 5.76 22.66
N ARG A 727 2.44 5.95 22.71
CA ARG A 727 1.50 5.25 23.60
C ARG A 727 0.28 4.79 22.83
N THR A 728 -0.41 3.78 23.32
CA THR A 728 -1.59 3.22 22.68
C THR A 728 -2.81 4.08 22.97
N LEU A 729 -3.54 4.49 21.94
CA LEU A 729 -4.92 4.95 22.08
C LEU A 729 -5.83 3.76 21.76
N LYS A 730 -6.63 3.35 22.74
CA LYS A 730 -7.67 2.34 22.56
C LYS A 730 -9.03 3.02 22.44
N CYS A 731 -9.77 2.68 21.37
CA CYS A 731 -11.16 3.06 21.15
C CYS A 731 -12.04 1.81 21.28
N GLU A 732 -12.98 1.80 22.21
CA GLU A 732 -14.01 0.77 22.33
C GLU A 732 -15.32 1.31 21.76
N ILE A 733 -16.05 0.52 20.96
CA ILE A 733 -17.37 0.89 20.44
C ILE A 733 -18.44 -0.17 20.76
N TRP A 734 -19.69 0.26 20.90
CA TRP A 734 -20.85 -0.64 21.06
C TRP A 734 -22.16 0.06 20.71
N THR A 735 -23.19 -0.72 20.39
CA THR A 735 -24.54 -0.22 20.12
C THR A 735 -25.45 -0.38 21.34
N GLY A 736 -26.50 0.44 21.44
CA GLY A 736 -27.44 0.44 22.57
C GLY A 736 -27.13 1.48 23.66
N SER A 737 -27.92 1.53 24.74
CA SER A 737 -27.83 2.63 25.74
C SER A 737 -26.86 2.37 26.90
N SER A 738 -26.39 1.13 27.07
CA SER A 738 -25.58 0.72 28.23
C SER A 738 -24.32 0.02 27.77
N TYR A 739 -23.23 0.15 28.53
CA TYR A 739 -22.01 -0.58 28.25
C TYR A 739 -22.29 -2.09 28.37
N PRO A 740 -22.00 -2.88 27.33
CA PRO A 740 -22.32 -4.30 27.31
C PRO A 740 -21.49 -5.07 28.34
N THR A 741 -22.12 -6.05 29.00
CA THR A 741 -21.43 -6.94 29.96
C THR A 741 -20.25 -7.68 29.33
N ALA A 742 -20.35 -8.02 28.04
CA ALA A 742 -19.29 -8.68 27.28
C ALA A 742 -18.15 -7.72 26.84
N GLY A 743 -18.28 -6.42 27.10
CA GLY A 743 -17.37 -5.40 26.59
C GLY A 743 -17.71 -4.93 25.16
N GLY A 744 -17.09 -3.83 24.75
CA GLY A 744 -17.22 -3.28 23.39
C GLY A 744 -16.21 -3.88 22.41
N ALA A 745 -16.37 -3.57 21.12
CA ALA A 745 -15.36 -3.89 20.12
C ALA A 745 -14.17 -2.94 20.24
N GLU A 746 -12.96 -3.49 20.37
CA GLU A 746 -11.75 -2.70 20.62
C GLU A 746 -10.94 -2.44 19.34
N PHE A 747 -10.53 -1.20 19.16
CA PHE A 747 -9.61 -0.74 18.13
C PHE A 747 -8.42 -0.05 18.79
N GLN A 748 -7.24 -0.19 18.19
CA GLN A 748 -6.01 0.38 18.74
C GLN A 748 -5.17 0.98 17.62
N ASP A 749 -4.62 2.15 17.89
CA ASP A 749 -3.53 2.78 17.15
C ASP A 749 -2.68 3.55 18.20
N PHE A 750 -1.72 4.36 17.79
CA PHE A 750 -0.79 5.01 18.71
C PHE A 750 -0.83 6.54 18.62
N ALA A 751 -0.69 7.17 19.78
CA ALA A 751 -0.36 8.57 19.94
C ALA A 751 1.17 8.71 20.06
N ALA A 752 1.75 9.73 19.43
CA ALA A 752 3.17 10.07 19.58
C ALA A 752 3.33 11.45 20.21
N MET A 753 4.55 11.97 20.31
CA MET A 753 4.80 13.28 20.93
C MET A 753 4.14 14.46 20.22
N GLN A 754 4.10 14.46 18.89
CA GLN A 754 3.34 15.44 18.13
C GLN A 754 1.85 15.09 18.14
N TRP A 755 0.99 16.11 18.12
CA TRP A 755 -0.44 15.92 17.88
C TRP A 755 -0.70 15.26 16.53
N ARG A 756 -1.51 14.20 16.52
CA ARG A 756 -1.99 13.59 15.28
C ARG A 756 -3.47 13.24 15.32
N PRO A 757 -4.13 13.21 14.14
CA PRO A 757 -5.41 12.55 14.01
C PRO A 757 -5.20 11.03 14.02
N ILE A 758 -5.81 10.35 14.99
CA ILE A 758 -5.91 8.90 15.07
C ILE A 758 -7.32 8.53 14.59
N LYS A 759 -7.40 7.65 13.58
CA LYS A 759 -8.63 7.37 12.83
C LYS A 759 -9.09 5.94 13.09
N PHE A 760 -10.31 5.78 13.56
CA PHE A 760 -10.97 4.48 13.73
C PHE A 760 -12.18 4.41 12.82
N ASP A 761 -12.13 3.51 11.83
CA ASP A 761 -13.18 3.32 10.85
C ASP A 761 -14.13 2.20 11.30
N TYR A 762 -15.43 2.45 11.16
CA TYR A 762 -16.51 1.55 11.55
C TYR A 762 -17.52 1.42 10.42
N ASP A 763 -17.88 0.19 10.05
CA ASP A 763 -18.96 -0.09 9.12
C ASP A 763 -20.27 -0.35 9.90
N ALA A 764 -21.24 0.54 9.73
CA ALA A 764 -22.59 0.33 10.22
C ALA A 764 -23.31 -0.65 9.29
N VAL A 765 -23.65 -1.81 9.84
CA VAL A 765 -24.43 -2.82 9.12
C VAL A 765 -25.90 -2.43 9.11
N PRO A 766 -26.55 -2.39 7.94
CA PRO A 766 -27.94 -1.97 7.84
C PRO A 766 -28.89 -2.81 8.68
N TYR A 767 -29.91 -2.17 9.24
CA TYR A 767 -30.99 -2.81 10.05
C TYR A 767 -30.56 -3.46 11.37
N ILE A 768 -29.24 -3.54 11.66
CA ILE A 768 -28.69 -4.21 12.85
C ILE A 768 -28.09 -3.19 13.83
N THR A 769 -27.47 -2.13 13.33
CA THR A 769 -26.68 -1.19 14.14
C THR A 769 -27.52 -0.36 15.13
N GLY A 770 -28.84 -0.31 14.95
CA GLY A 770 -29.73 0.54 15.74
C GLY A 770 -29.45 2.03 15.52
N THR A 771 -30.04 2.90 16.34
CA THR A 771 -29.93 4.36 16.18
C THR A 771 -28.79 4.98 16.99
N THR A 772 -28.11 4.22 17.84
CA THR A 772 -27.13 4.76 18.80
C THR A 772 -25.86 3.93 18.80
N LEU A 773 -24.74 4.59 18.53
CA LEU A 773 -23.39 4.07 18.71
C LEU A 773 -22.74 4.81 19.86
N ASN A 774 -22.07 4.10 20.76
CA ASN A 774 -21.24 4.68 21.79
C ASN A 774 -19.79 4.37 21.50
N PHE A 775 -18.91 5.25 21.96
CA PHE A 775 -17.49 4.98 21.99
C PHE A 775 -16.88 5.38 23.33
N ARG A 776 -15.76 4.75 23.68
CA ARG A 776 -14.94 5.07 24.86
C ARG A 776 -13.46 5.02 24.50
N LEU A 777 -12.71 6.01 24.99
CA LEU A 777 -11.30 6.24 24.72
C LEU A 777 -10.47 6.03 25.98
N SER A 778 -9.36 5.32 25.86
CA SER A 778 -8.45 5.00 26.97
C SER A 778 -7.01 4.81 26.49
N CYS A 779 -6.06 4.83 27.43
CA CYS A 779 -4.65 4.56 27.17
C CYS A 779 -4.16 3.38 28.03
N PRO A 780 -4.12 2.14 27.49
CA PRO A 780 -3.82 0.96 28.29
C PRO A 780 -2.38 0.90 28.81
N ASP A 781 -1.44 1.61 28.19
CA ASP A 781 0.00 1.54 28.48
C ASP A 781 0.59 2.87 28.99
N GLY A 782 -0.23 3.69 29.66
CA GLY A 782 0.21 4.93 30.31
C GLY A 782 -0.86 6.00 30.28
N GLU A 783 -0.46 7.20 29.84
CA GLU A 783 -1.34 8.35 29.69
C GLU A 783 -1.12 9.05 28.35
N ILE A 784 -2.19 9.63 27.82
CA ILE A 784 -2.17 10.47 26.61
C ILE A 784 -3.09 11.67 26.81
N GLN A 785 -2.79 12.75 26.10
CA GLN A 785 -3.62 13.94 26.03
C GLN A 785 -4.58 13.82 24.84
N ILE A 786 -5.86 14.12 25.06
CA ILE A 786 -6.89 14.24 24.01
C ILE A 786 -7.35 15.70 23.96
N GLY A 787 -7.24 16.31 22.78
CA GLY A 787 -7.67 17.70 22.56
C GLY A 787 -9.08 17.80 22.00
N LYS A 788 -9.39 16.98 20.97
CA LYS A 788 -10.70 16.94 20.34
C LYS A 788 -11.02 15.59 19.71
N VAL A 789 -12.31 15.33 19.53
CA VAL A 789 -12.83 14.15 18.86
C VAL A 789 -13.89 14.56 17.85
N LEU A 790 -13.82 13.97 16.67
CA LEU A 790 -14.81 14.13 15.60
C LEU A 790 -15.33 12.77 15.19
N MET A 791 -16.58 12.70 14.75
CA MET A 791 -17.13 11.52 14.09
C MET A 791 -17.94 11.96 12.88
N GLN A 792 -17.64 11.40 11.72
CA GLN A 792 -18.31 11.74 10.45
C GLN A 792 -18.52 10.47 9.63
N GLU A 793 -19.52 10.49 8.74
CA GLU A 793 -19.60 9.51 7.66
C GLU A 793 -18.38 9.68 6.74
N ILE A 794 -17.91 8.61 6.13
CA ILE A 794 -16.76 8.63 5.20
C ILE A 794 -17.06 7.84 3.93
N GLN A 795 -16.55 8.32 2.79
CA GLN A 795 -16.73 7.69 1.47
C GLN A 795 -15.40 7.61 0.71
N LYS A 796 -15.27 6.63 -0.18
CA LYS A 796 -14.10 6.56 -1.09
C LYS A 796 -14.26 7.66 -2.15
N TRP A 797 -13.14 8.25 -2.55
CA TRP A 797 -13.09 9.08 -3.75
C TRP A 797 -13.09 8.17 -4.99
N ASP A 798 -14.03 8.44 -5.90
CA ASP A 798 -14.16 7.78 -7.21
C ASP A 798 -13.04 8.15 -8.18
#